data_AF-A2QZU4-F1
#
_entry.id   AF-A2QZU4-F1
#
_cell.length_a   1.000
_cell.length_b   1.000
_cell.length_c   1.000
_cell.angle_alpha   90.00
_cell.angle_beta   90.00
_cell.angle_gamma   90.00
#
_symmetry.space_group_name_H-M   'P 1'
#
loop_
_entity.id
_entity.type
_entity.pdbx_description
1 polymer ?
#
loop_
_entity_poly.entity_id
_entity_poly.type
_entity_poly.pdbx_seq_one_letter_code
_entity_poly.pdbx_strand_id
1 'polypeptide(L)'
;MPSTSRPVKVACLACRASKIRCDGQNPCTNECQYQPSRRGGARRGPVAAEERARKKAQRLQNATRVSDHAITNDAFTLTRPHTAQINAATPVSLPSPSPIETGYRPSDTPQENLVSPGFPLSPKGPGTGQELRETLSQPTRTLRVYRCDQDLINAYYIFIHPYLPLLPPPAVAQYVDKPKTINICLAQANASHLPYWPTTSLGLALAALLALIPPPGDAYATGDETTTLRRSFADLFARSALDASEESLEPSSNSDLTKGPCSPLHPDIPRQMEPVLALALLSLYECCQRGNVSKMRIRANQALTMAMDLSLHTQKSATNCSDAIRRCWWSTMFLVYHSSILTASPPLITSEDFRITTPYTVIRGCREPWPYVVQAQSLLHRSCTITRQLSNETIHDQGCLPFSLHNEIKHLESSLLDIATETDRYRCIANCQGTEADAERVLWAMSRILIHTARLLLHRVRAFPDRPVDSLSNNSISASGTNTPLSASRRTEVDALFPVDDQESMRICIRSALLISRVFRHLPTPNPMYSDTPTDGETLGFGLELGLSSAFSRRSISSPRSLPYMAWCGMQSFYVLAMVLWRVRAALSAGNLSSVYDLLDRPSERTAIQDAERLEEELHMGIEALRASMKADGVYEGIWRMVRELESVYDATMMG
;
A
#
# COMPACT_ATOMS: atom_id res chain seq x y z
N MET A 1 -55.13 -25.03 31.65
CA MET A 1 -54.57 -25.49 30.35
C MET A 1 -53.08 -25.16 30.32
N PRO A 2 -52.16 -26.11 30.56
CA PRO A 2 -50.74 -25.82 30.47
C PRO A 2 -50.29 -25.92 29.00
N SER A 3 -49.71 -24.84 28.46
CA SER A 3 -49.03 -24.87 27.16
C SER A 3 -47.57 -25.30 27.37
N THR A 4 -47.22 -26.37 26.69
CA THR A 4 -45.95 -27.08 26.76
C THR A 4 -44.84 -26.30 26.04
N SER A 5 -43.83 -25.83 26.78
CA SER A 5 -42.56 -25.42 26.16
C SER A 5 -41.76 -26.68 25.83
N ARG A 6 -41.38 -26.85 24.55
CA ARG A 6 -40.48 -27.94 24.13
C ARG A 6 -39.07 -27.62 24.64
N PRO A 7 -38.37 -28.54 25.32
CA PRO A 7 -37.01 -28.28 25.76
C PRO A 7 -36.06 -28.24 24.55
N VAL A 8 -35.22 -27.21 24.51
CA VAL A 8 -34.12 -27.09 23.55
C VAL A 8 -33.10 -28.19 23.87
N LYS A 9 -32.88 -29.12 22.94
CA LYS A 9 -31.95 -30.23 23.11
C LYS A 9 -30.51 -29.70 23.17
N VAL A 10 -29.87 -29.83 24.33
CA VAL A 10 -28.44 -29.52 24.52
C VAL A 10 -27.69 -30.84 24.70
N ALA A 11 -26.63 -31.08 23.92
CA ALA A 11 -25.75 -32.22 24.12
C ALA A 11 -24.82 -31.98 25.32
N CYS A 12 -24.57 -33.02 26.14
CA CYS A 12 -23.59 -32.93 27.21
C CYS A 12 -22.16 -32.73 26.65
N LEU A 13 -21.25 -32.23 27.48
CA LEU A 13 -19.89 -31.88 27.05
C LEU A 13 -19.10 -33.10 26.52
N ALA A 14 -19.29 -34.29 27.09
CA ALA A 14 -18.60 -35.49 26.62
C ALA A 14 -19.11 -35.95 25.24
N CYS A 15 -20.43 -36.00 25.02
CA CYS A 15 -20.98 -36.32 23.69
C CYS A 15 -20.57 -35.28 22.64
N ARG A 16 -20.42 -34.01 23.04
CA ARG A 16 -19.91 -32.94 22.16
C ARG A 16 -18.43 -33.11 21.83
N ALA A 17 -17.59 -33.49 22.81
CA ALA A 17 -16.17 -33.75 22.60
C ALA A 17 -15.94 -34.95 21.67
N SER A 18 -16.75 -36.00 21.81
CA SER A 18 -16.65 -37.22 21.01
C SER A 18 -17.42 -37.17 19.68
N LYS A 19 -18.07 -36.06 19.33
CA LYS A 19 -18.88 -35.87 18.11
C LYS A 19 -19.98 -36.94 17.92
N ILE A 20 -20.57 -37.44 19.01
CA ILE A 20 -21.66 -38.44 18.98
C ILE A 20 -22.99 -37.83 19.43
N ARG A 21 -24.11 -38.47 19.07
CA ARG A 21 -25.46 -38.01 19.43
C ARG A 21 -25.73 -38.24 20.93
N CYS A 22 -26.12 -37.17 21.63
CA CYS A 22 -26.56 -37.22 23.03
C CYS A 22 -28.06 -37.53 23.11
N ASP A 23 -28.44 -38.52 23.93
CA ASP A 23 -29.84 -38.93 24.13
C ASP A 23 -30.62 -37.96 25.05
N GLY A 24 -29.89 -37.21 25.90
CA GLY A 24 -30.45 -36.18 26.78
C GLY A 24 -31.20 -36.74 28.00
N GLN A 25 -31.01 -38.03 28.31
CA GLN A 25 -31.53 -38.67 29.53
C GLN A 25 -30.61 -38.38 30.73
N ASN A 26 -31.13 -38.50 31.96
CA ASN A 26 -30.32 -38.37 33.18
C ASN A 26 -30.53 -39.61 34.08
N PRO A 27 -29.53 -40.50 34.20
CA PRO A 27 -28.20 -40.44 33.59
C PRO A 27 -28.23 -40.75 32.09
N CYS A 28 -27.35 -40.09 31.32
CA CYS A 28 -27.13 -40.40 29.90
C CYS A 28 -26.35 -41.73 29.79
N THR A 29 -26.63 -42.53 28.76
CA THR A 29 -26.10 -43.90 28.62
C THR A 29 -24.57 -44.01 28.55
N ASN A 30 -23.88 -42.91 28.26
CA ASN A 30 -22.42 -42.79 28.37
C ASN A 30 -22.11 -41.95 29.62
N GLU A 31 -21.52 -42.53 30.68
CA GLU A 31 -21.28 -41.88 31.98
C GLU A 31 -20.97 -40.37 31.87
N CYS A 32 -21.92 -39.53 32.27
CA CYS A 32 -21.81 -38.07 32.16
C CYS A 32 -22.42 -37.37 33.39
N GLN A 33 -21.69 -36.41 33.96
CA GLN A 33 -22.19 -35.48 34.97
C GLN A 33 -22.67 -34.17 34.30
N TYR A 34 -23.88 -33.73 34.62
CA TYR A 34 -24.48 -32.51 34.06
C TYR A 34 -24.09 -31.25 34.87
N GLN A 35 -23.65 -30.19 34.20
CA GLN A 35 -23.58 -28.83 34.78
C GLN A 35 -24.33 -27.81 33.89
N PRO A 36 -25.24 -26.98 34.45
CA PRO A 36 -25.98 -25.98 33.69
C PRO A 36 -25.13 -24.76 33.28
N SER A 37 -25.32 -24.28 32.05
CA SER A 37 -24.62 -23.12 31.48
C SER A 37 -25.01 -21.79 32.14
N ARG A 38 -24.02 -20.94 32.46
CA ARG A 38 -24.17 -19.60 33.06
C ARG A 38 -23.96 -18.42 32.09
N ARG A 39 -23.97 -18.62 30.76
CA ARG A 39 -23.90 -17.50 29.80
C ARG A 39 -25.21 -17.34 29.03
N GLY A 40 -25.98 -16.32 29.41
CA GLY A 40 -27.19 -15.86 28.75
C GLY A 40 -27.95 -14.85 29.62
N GLY A 41 -27.61 -13.56 29.51
CA GLY A 41 -28.41 -12.49 30.10
C GLY A 41 -29.78 -12.37 29.41
N ALA A 42 -30.80 -11.96 30.16
CA ALA A 42 -32.21 -11.95 29.73
C ALA A 42 -32.46 -11.10 28.46
N ARG A 43 -33.14 -11.68 27.47
CA ARG A 43 -33.68 -10.94 26.32
C ARG A 43 -34.78 -9.99 26.82
N ARG A 44 -34.65 -8.69 26.55
CA ARG A 44 -35.72 -7.72 26.86
C ARG A 44 -36.97 -8.08 26.04
N GLY A 45 -38.09 -8.25 26.72
CA GLY A 45 -39.32 -8.82 26.18
C GLY A 45 -40.09 -7.93 25.18
N PRO A 46 -41.20 -8.46 24.63
CA PRO A 46 -41.95 -7.87 23.52
C PRO A 46 -42.45 -6.43 23.76
N VAL A 47 -42.69 -6.05 25.02
CA VAL A 47 -43.11 -4.69 25.40
C VAL A 47 -42.07 -3.62 25.01
N ALA A 48 -40.77 -3.93 25.13
CA ALA A 48 -39.70 -3.01 24.74
C ALA A 48 -39.52 -2.89 23.22
N ALA A 49 -39.97 -3.90 22.46
CA ALA A 49 -40.00 -3.86 20.99
C ALA A 49 -41.17 -3.02 20.49
N GLU A 50 -42.33 -3.12 21.15
CA GLU A 50 -43.54 -2.37 20.83
C GLU A 50 -43.38 -0.86 21.12
N GLU A 51 -42.69 -0.50 22.21
CA GLU A 51 -42.39 0.91 22.52
C GLU A 51 -41.45 1.54 21.47
N ARG A 52 -40.50 0.76 20.93
CA ARG A 52 -39.62 1.20 19.83
C ARG A 52 -40.37 1.35 18.50
N ALA A 53 -41.31 0.45 18.21
CA ALA A 53 -42.15 0.56 17.02
C ALA A 53 -43.05 1.82 17.09
N ARG A 54 -43.62 2.12 18.26
CA ARG A 54 -44.42 3.33 18.48
C ARG A 54 -43.60 4.62 18.30
N LYS A 55 -42.37 4.67 18.85
CA LYS A 55 -41.46 5.81 18.67
C LYS A 55 -41.01 5.99 17.21
N LYS A 56 -40.92 4.90 16.44
CA LYS A 56 -40.58 4.95 15.00
C LYS A 56 -41.76 5.46 14.15
N ALA A 57 -43.00 5.07 14.48
CA ALA A 57 -44.21 5.56 13.81
C ALA A 57 -44.44 7.07 14.04
N GLN A 58 -44.19 7.57 15.26
CA GLN A 58 -44.25 9.01 15.56
C GLN A 58 -43.24 9.85 14.77
N ARG A 59 -42.04 9.29 14.49
CA ARG A 59 -41.01 9.99 13.70
C ARG A 59 -41.37 10.07 12.21
N LEU A 60 -42.05 9.05 11.67
CA LEU A 60 -42.54 9.09 10.28
C LEU A 60 -43.66 10.13 10.11
N GLN A 61 -44.61 10.21 11.05
CA GLN A 61 -45.69 11.21 10.97
C GLN A 61 -45.20 12.66 11.10
N ASN A 62 -44.15 12.90 11.89
CA ASN A 62 -43.54 14.23 12.00
C ASN A 62 -42.73 14.61 10.75
N ALA A 63 -42.19 13.64 10.00
CA ALA A 63 -41.48 13.91 8.75
C ALA A 63 -42.43 14.29 7.60
N THR A 64 -43.68 13.78 7.60
CA THR A 64 -44.68 14.10 6.57
C THR A 64 -45.33 15.48 6.77
N ARG A 65 -45.25 16.07 7.98
CA ARG A 65 -45.83 17.40 8.28
C ARG A 65 -44.93 18.60 7.95
N VAL A 66 -43.69 18.38 7.48
CA VAL A 66 -42.72 19.46 7.21
C VAL A 66 -42.70 19.88 5.72
N SER A 67 -43.53 19.26 4.86
CA SER A 67 -43.56 19.57 3.43
C SER A 67 -44.65 20.57 2.99
N ASP A 68 -45.56 21.01 3.86
CA ASP A 68 -46.65 21.93 3.50
C ASP A 68 -46.65 23.16 4.42
N HIS A 69 -45.96 24.23 4.00
CA HIS A 69 -46.41 25.63 3.99
C HIS A 69 -45.23 26.62 4.00
N ALA A 70 -45.27 27.56 3.05
CA ALA A 70 -44.41 28.74 2.98
C ALA A 70 -45.20 30.01 3.33
N ILE A 71 -44.47 31.02 3.86
CA ILE A 71 -44.76 32.47 3.99
C ILE A 71 -45.69 32.83 5.19
N THR A 72 -45.30 33.63 6.20
CA THR A 72 -45.11 35.11 6.19
C THR A 72 -44.47 35.65 7.50
N ASN A 73 -44.00 36.90 7.42
CA ASN A 73 -43.24 37.84 8.28
C ASN A 73 -43.50 38.05 9.81
N ASP A 74 -42.40 38.52 10.43
CA ASP A 74 -42.21 39.64 11.40
C ASP A 74 -42.22 39.50 12.94
N ALA A 75 -41.11 40.08 13.50
CA ALA A 75 -40.96 40.90 14.71
C ALA A 75 -40.74 40.33 16.14
N PHE A 76 -39.52 40.61 16.65
CA PHE A 76 -39.14 41.23 17.94
C PHE A 76 -39.13 40.49 19.32
N THR A 77 -37.88 40.40 19.87
CA THR A 77 -37.36 40.66 21.25
C THR A 77 -37.53 39.76 22.50
N LEU A 78 -36.35 39.53 23.14
CA LEU A 78 -36.00 39.41 24.59
C LEU A 78 -36.68 38.28 25.43
N THR A 79 -36.03 37.43 26.24
CA THR A 79 -35.04 37.68 27.31
C THR A 79 -34.53 36.33 27.88
N ARG A 80 -33.27 36.25 28.35
CA ARG A 80 -32.67 35.18 29.22
C ARG A 80 -33.11 35.44 30.70
N PRO A 81 -33.00 34.52 31.71
CA PRO A 81 -31.74 33.89 32.16
C PRO A 81 -31.78 32.42 32.69
N HIS A 82 -30.60 31.77 32.64
CA HIS A 82 -29.94 30.78 33.54
C HIS A 82 -30.75 29.65 34.22
N THR A 83 -30.30 28.37 34.23
CA THR A 83 -29.22 27.83 35.09
C THR A 83 -28.74 26.42 34.64
N ALA A 84 -27.53 26.05 35.05
CA ALA A 84 -26.63 24.99 34.57
C ALA A 84 -26.99 23.52 34.89
N GLN A 85 -26.54 22.57 34.04
CA GLN A 85 -25.48 21.57 34.32
C GLN A 85 -25.49 20.35 33.35
N ILE A 86 -24.29 20.05 32.82
CA ILE A 86 -23.67 18.72 32.58
C ILE A 86 -24.37 17.74 31.61
N ASN A 87 -23.82 17.56 30.39
CA ASN A 87 -23.33 16.27 29.86
C ASN A 87 -22.97 16.30 28.35
N ALA A 88 -21.98 15.47 28.03
CA ALA A 88 -21.83 14.63 26.85
C ALA A 88 -21.54 15.26 25.47
N ALA A 89 -20.53 14.65 24.86
CA ALA A 89 -20.03 14.84 23.51
C ALA A 89 -21.17 14.92 22.47
N THR A 90 -21.19 16.03 21.76
CA THR A 90 -21.99 16.25 20.55
C THR A 90 -21.14 15.92 19.31
N PRO A 91 -21.77 15.48 18.21
CA PRO A 91 -21.14 14.98 17.01
C PRO A 91 -20.68 16.15 16.13
N VAL A 92 -19.52 15.99 15.47
CA VAL A 92 -18.98 16.99 14.55
C VAL A 92 -19.69 16.88 13.20
N SER A 93 -20.32 17.97 12.78
CA SER A 93 -20.94 18.19 11.48
C SER A 93 -19.90 18.43 10.38
N LEU A 94 -20.16 17.90 9.18
CA LEU A 94 -19.41 18.20 7.95
C LEU A 94 -19.54 19.69 7.56
N PRO A 95 -18.47 20.32 7.06
CA PRO A 95 -18.57 21.51 6.23
C PRO A 95 -18.41 21.18 4.73
N SER A 96 -19.29 21.76 3.92
CA SER A 96 -19.26 21.80 2.46
C SER A 96 -18.05 22.57 1.89
N PRO A 97 -17.61 22.32 0.64
CA PRO A 97 -16.39 22.89 0.09
C PRO A 97 -16.63 24.32 -0.44
N SER A 98 -15.69 25.22 -0.19
CA SER A 98 -15.59 26.54 -0.84
C SER A 98 -14.25 26.65 -1.59
N PRO A 99 -14.20 27.37 -2.72
CA PRO A 99 -13.05 27.41 -3.62
C PRO A 99 -11.95 28.32 -3.06
N ILE A 100 -10.68 27.90 -3.14
CA ILE A 100 -9.54 28.73 -2.75
C ILE A 100 -8.91 29.33 -4.01
N GLU A 101 -8.94 30.66 -4.07
CA GLU A 101 -8.27 31.52 -5.03
C GLU A 101 -6.75 31.51 -4.83
N THR A 102 -6.04 31.39 -5.94
CA THR A 102 -4.61 31.68 -6.09
C THR A 102 -4.36 33.19 -6.06
N GLY A 103 -3.57 33.67 -5.11
CA GLY A 103 -3.07 35.04 -5.09
C GLY A 103 -1.83 35.20 -4.21
N TYR A 104 -0.64 35.08 -4.79
CA TYR A 104 0.60 35.60 -4.19
C TYR A 104 0.93 36.95 -4.84
N ARG A 105 0.92 38.01 -4.03
CA ARG A 105 1.47 39.32 -4.37
C ARG A 105 2.65 39.59 -3.41
N PRO A 106 3.87 39.87 -3.90
CA PRO A 106 5.01 40.16 -3.04
C PRO A 106 5.22 41.68 -2.93
N SER A 107 5.45 42.19 -1.72
CA SER A 107 6.21 43.42 -1.44
C SER A 107 6.50 43.47 0.06
N ASP A 108 7.77 43.36 0.46
CA ASP A 108 8.49 44.49 1.06
C ASP A 108 9.95 44.11 1.37
N THR A 109 10.85 45.00 0.93
CA THR A 109 12.29 45.06 1.13
C THR A 109 12.67 45.32 2.60
N PRO A 110 13.95 45.12 2.98
CA PRO A 110 14.82 46.30 3.06
C PRO A 110 16.23 46.12 2.49
N GLN A 111 16.69 47.29 2.04
CA GLN A 111 17.93 47.79 1.48
C GLN A 111 19.20 47.59 2.33
N GLU A 112 20.35 47.33 1.70
CA GLU A 112 21.58 48.10 1.85
C GLU A 112 22.65 47.80 0.77
N ASN A 113 23.38 48.85 0.41
CA ASN A 113 24.23 49.04 -0.78
C ASN A 113 25.67 48.50 -0.61
N LEU A 114 26.35 48.17 -1.73
CA LEU A 114 27.76 48.60 -1.98
C LEU A 114 28.25 48.29 -3.42
N VAL A 115 28.28 49.35 -4.23
CA VAL A 115 29.35 49.84 -5.14
C VAL A 115 30.12 48.85 -6.03
N SER A 116 29.97 49.01 -7.36
CA SER A 116 30.93 48.60 -8.40
C SER A 116 31.97 49.68 -8.68
N PRO A 117 33.11 49.31 -9.31
CA PRO A 117 33.61 50.13 -10.42
C PRO A 117 34.16 49.32 -11.63
N GLY A 118 33.55 49.56 -12.79
CA GLY A 118 34.17 50.07 -14.04
C GLY A 118 35.31 49.36 -14.79
N PHE A 119 34.96 48.77 -15.96
CA PHE A 119 35.53 48.91 -17.34
C PHE A 119 37.03 48.58 -17.63
N PRO A 120 37.46 48.22 -18.88
CA PRO A 120 36.92 48.69 -20.17
C PRO A 120 36.81 47.71 -21.37
N LEU A 121 35.97 48.15 -22.32
CA LEU A 121 35.82 47.67 -23.70
C LEU A 121 36.97 48.16 -24.61
N SER A 122 37.34 47.35 -25.61
CA SER A 122 37.87 47.80 -26.92
C SER A 122 37.95 46.64 -27.94
N PRO A 123 38.15 46.85 -29.26
CA PRO A 123 37.10 47.18 -30.23
C PRO A 123 37.04 46.21 -31.45
N LYS A 124 36.00 46.44 -32.27
CA LYS A 124 35.59 45.74 -33.51
C LYS A 124 36.68 45.48 -34.55
N GLY A 125 36.51 44.37 -35.28
CA GLY A 125 36.87 44.20 -36.69
C GLY A 125 35.71 43.57 -37.48
N PRO A 126 35.47 43.92 -38.77
CA PRO A 126 34.18 43.73 -39.44
C PRO A 126 34.15 42.51 -40.37
N GLY A 127 32.95 41.94 -40.62
CA GLY A 127 32.79 41.00 -41.73
C GLY A 127 31.50 40.18 -41.73
N THR A 128 30.45 40.78 -42.30
CA THR A 128 29.38 40.14 -43.10
C THR A 128 28.45 39.11 -42.46
N GLY A 129 27.18 39.51 -42.39
CA GLY A 129 26.05 38.77 -41.85
C GLY A 129 25.83 37.38 -42.46
N GLN A 130 25.48 36.46 -41.57
CA GLN A 130 24.42 35.51 -41.81
C GLN A 130 23.67 35.34 -40.49
N GLU A 131 22.43 35.83 -40.46
CA GLU A 131 21.49 35.66 -39.35
C GLU A 131 21.26 34.17 -39.11
N LEU A 132 22.03 33.56 -38.21
CA LEU A 132 21.57 32.38 -37.50
C LEU A 132 20.61 32.86 -36.42
N ARG A 133 19.33 32.92 -36.80
CA ARG A 133 18.23 32.90 -35.85
C ARG A 133 18.38 31.61 -35.04
N GLU A 134 19.09 31.67 -33.92
CA GLU A 134 18.94 30.70 -32.84
C GLU A 134 17.49 30.82 -32.35
N THR A 135 16.59 30.09 -33.00
CA THR A 135 15.31 29.73 -32.39
C THR A 135 15.65 29.02 -31.10
N LEU A 136 15.50 29.73 -29.98
CA LEU A 136 15.32 29.16 -28.64
C LEU A 136 14.27 28.06 -28.76
N SER A 137 14.70 26.82 -28.99
CA SER A 137 13.82 25.66 -29.07
C SER A 137 13.22 25.49 -27.68
N GLN A 138 11.95 25.88 -27.53
CA GLN A 138 11.21 25.64 -26.29
C GLN A 138 11.36 24.16 -25.90
N PRO A 139 11.59 23.85 -24.61
CA PRO A 139 11.75 22.47 -24.18
C PRO A 139 10.50 21.69 -24.60
N THR A 140 10.71 20.68 -25.44
CA THR A 140 9.62 19.87 -25.99
C THR A 140 9.06 19.04 -24.84
N ARG A 141 7.87 19.39 -24.34
CA ARG A 141 7.21 18.61 -23.29
C ARG A 141 6.45 17.44 -23.93
N THR A 142 6.87 16.23 -23.60
CA THR A 142 6.36 14.97 -24.14
C THR A 142 5.39 14.31 -23.15
N LEU A 143 4.36 13.63 -23.67
CA LEU A 143 3.43 12.84 -22.87
C LEU A 143 3.17 11.49 -23.55
N ARG A 144 3.14 10.42 -22.74
CA ARG A 144 2.74 9.09 -23.14
C ARG A 144 1.21 8.99 -23.14
N VAL A 145 0.61 8.62 -24.27
CA VAL A 145 -0.83 8.40 -24.38
C VAL A 145 -1.14 7.15 -25.22
N TYR A 146 -2.30 6.55 -25.02
CA TYR A 146 -2.79 5.42 -25.82
C TYR A 146 -3.92 5.86 -26.75
N ARG A 147 -4.19 5.10 -27.81
CA ARG A 147 -5.13 5.47 -28.87
C ARG A 147 -6.47 4.73 -28.79
N CYS A 148 -6.55 3.70 -27.98
CA CYS A 148 -7.73 2.86 -27.78
C CYS A 148 -7.61 2.05 -26.49
N ASP A 149 -8.71 1.43 -26.07
CA ASP A 149 -8.77 0.52 -24.93
C ASP A 149 -7.80 -0.67 -25.07
N GLN A 150 -7.62 -1.19 -26.29
CA GLN A 150 -6.78 -2.37 -26.55
C GLN A 150 -5.29 -2.12 -26.26
N ASP A 151 -4.77 -0.94 -26.63
CA ASP A 151 -3.39 -0.57 -26.30
C ASP A 151 -3.25 -0.22 -24.82
N LEU A 152 -4.28 0.39 -24.22
CA LEU A 152 -4.31 0.74 -22.81
C LEU A 152 -4.28 -0.50 -21.90
N ILE A 153 -5.09 -1.52 -22.21
CA ILE A 153 -5.11 -2.78 -21.44
C ILE A 153 -3.82 -3.58 -21.65
N ASN A 154 -3.24 -3.57 -22.85
CA ASN A 154 -1.94 -4.20 -23.08
C ASN A 154 -0.86 -3.57 -22.19
N ALA A 155 -0.85 -2.24 -22.07
CA ALA A 155 0.06 -1.54 -21.16
C ALA A 155 -0.20 -1.85 -19.68
N TYR A 156 -1.45 -2.06 -19.26
CA TYR A 156 -1.75 -2.56 -17.91
C TYR A 156 -1.04 -3.90 -17.63
N TYR A 157 -1.12 -4.85 -18.57
CA TYR A 157 -0.48 -6.16 -18.41
C TYR A 157 1.06 -6.10 -18.42
N ILE A 158 1.65 -5.04 -18.96
CA ILE A 158 3.10 -4.82 -18.96
C ILE A 158 3.56 -4.15 -17.67
N PHE A 159 2.92 -3.03 -17.28
CA PHE A 159 3.45 -2.14 -16.24
C PHE A 159 2.82 -2.31 -14.86
N ILE A 160 1.60 -2.86 -14.78
CA ILE A 160 0.82 -2.88 -13.52
C ILE A 160 0.52 -4.31 -13.09
N HIS A 161 0.02 -5.16 -13.99
CA HIS A 161 -0.42 -6.53 -13.67
C HIS A 161 0.62 -7.40 -12.97
N PRO A 162 1.92 -7.39 -13.34
CA PRO A 162 2.94 -8.15 -12.62
C PRO A 162 3.01 -7.80 -11.14
N TYR A 163 2.61 -6.58 -10.77
CA TYR A 163 2.66 -6.08 -9.41
C TYR A 163 1.31 -6.15 -8.72
N LEU A 164 0.23 -5.86 -9.46
CA LEU A 164 -1.13 -5.85 -8.96
C LEU A 164 -2.07 -6.54 -9.96
N PRO A 165 -2.22 -7.87 -9.89
CA PRO A 165 -3.04 -8.66 -10.79
C PRO A 165 -4.55 -8.52 -10.44
N LEU A 166 -5.10 -7.34 -10.73
CA LEU A 166 -6.52 -6.99 -10.57
C LEU A 166 -7.42 -7.73 -11.57
N LEU A 167 -6.96 -7.85 -12.82
CA LEU A 167 -7.75 -8.43 -13.91
C LEU A 167 -7.36 -9.90 -14.12
N PRO A 168 -8.23 -10.73 -14.73
CA PRO A 168 -7.88 -12.08 -15.17
C PRO A 168 -6.70 -12.09 -16.17
N PRO A 169 -6.17 -13.27 -16.54
CA PRO A 169 -5.14 -13.39 -17.57
C PRO A 169 -5.56 -12.70 -18.87
N PRO A 170 -4.61 -12.19 -19.69
CA PRO A 170 -4.92 -11.52 -20.94
C PRO A 170 -5.88 -12.32 -21.83
N ALA A 171 -7.01 -11.71 -22.20
CA ALA A 171 -7.98 -12.31 -23.11
C ALA A 171 -7.47 -12.43 -24.56
N VAL A 172 -6.46 -11.63 -24.91
CA VAL A 172 -5.78 -11.64 -26.20
C VAL A 172 -4.27 -11.72 -25.98
N ALA A 173 -3.56 -12.24 -26.98
CA ALA A 173 -2.10 -12.31 -26.97
C ALA A 173 -1.49 -10.91 -26.71
N GLN A 174 -0.59 -10.84 -25.73
CA GLN A 174 0.15 -9.63 -25.41
C GLN A 174 1.09 -9.27 -26.55
N TYR A 175 1.28 -7.98 -26.77
CA TYR A 175 2.19 -7.46 -27.78
C TYR A 175 3.04 -6.31 -27.23
N VAL A 176 4.08 -5.95 -27.97
CA VAL A 176 4.99 -4.83 -27.65
C VAL A 176 4.18 -3.58 -27.32
N ASP A 177 4.59 -2.84 -26.29
CA ASP A 177 3.93 -1.59 -25.90
C ASP A 177 3.83 -0.59 -27.08
N LYS A 178 2.64 -0.01 -27.29
CA LYS A 178 2.33 0.90 -28.41
C LYS A 178 1.86 2.28 -27.92
N PRO A 179 2.70 3.04 -27.20
CA PRO A 179 2.33 4.38 -26.79
C PRO A 179 2.46 5.33 -27.98
N LYS A 180 1.59 6.34 -28.04
CA LYS A 180 1.77 7.52 -28.88
C LYS A 180 2.39 8.63 -28.02
N THR A 181 3.53 9.18 -28.47
CA THR A 181 4.12 10.37 -27.86
C THR A 181 3.43 11.60 -28.44
N ILE A 182 2.94 12.49 -27.57
CA ILE A 182 2.41 13.80 -27.98
C ILE A 182 3.26 14.92 -27.37
N ASN A 183 3.45 15.98 -28.16
CA ASN A 183 4.16 17.18 -27.74
C ASN A 183 3.12 18.23 -27.34
N ILE A 184 3.18 18.72 -26.10
CA ILE A 184 2.20 19.69 -25.58
C ILE A 184 2.93 20.96 -25.15
N CYS A 185 2.62 22.07 -25.80
CA CYS A 185 3.22 23.37 -25.49
C CYS A 185 2.61 24.03 -24.24
N LEU A 186 1.38 23.66 -23.86
CA LEU A 186 0.65 24.24 -22.73
C LEU A 186 0.90 23.46 -21.43
N ALA A 187 0.96 24.16 -20.30
CA ALA A 187 1.17 23.55 -18.98
C ALA A 187 -0.10 22.88 -18.41
N GLN A 188 -1.28 23.30 -18.88
CA GLN A 188 -2.56 22.84 -18.35
C GLN A 188 -3.11 21.65 -19.16
N ALA A 189 -3.49 20.58 -18.46
CA ALA A 189 -4.08 19.40 -19.06
C ALA A 189 -5.49 19.68 -19.59
N ASN A 190 -5.75 19.24 -20.82
CA ASN A 190 -7.07 19.28 -21.45
C ASN A 190 -7.31 17.99 -22.23
N ALA A 191 -8.47 17.37 -22.01
CA ALA A 191 -8.87 16.14 -22.69
C ALA A 191 -8.94 16.30 -24.21
N SER A 192 -9.26 17.50 -24.73
CA SER A 192 -9.36 17.76 -26.17
C SER A 192 -8.02 17.63 -26.91
N HIS A 193 -6.89 17.69 -26.20
CA HIS A 193 -5.56 17.52 -26.78
C HIS A 193 -5.17 16.06 -26.96
N LEU A 194 -5.97 15.12 -26.44
CA LEU A 194 -5.68 13.70 -26.45
C LEU A 194 -6.30 13.04 -27.68
N PRO A 195 -5.59 12.09 -28.32
CA PRO A 195 -6.10 11.36 -29.48
C PRO A 195 -7.24 10.40 -29.12
N TYR A 196 -7.37 10.07 -27.84
CA TYR A 196 -8.32 9.10 -27.31
C TYR A 196 -8.57 9.41 -25.83
N TRP A 197 -9.80 9.19 -25.39
CA TRP A 197 -10.25 9.40 -24.02
C TRP A 197 -11.03 8.16 -23.56
N PRO A 198 -10.57 7.44 -22.52
CA PRO A 198 -11.30 6.28 -22.01
C PRO A 198 -12.68 6.67 -21.50
N THR A 199 -13.69 5.82 -21.76
CA THR A 199 -15.07 6.10 -21.36
C THR A 199 -15.47 5.43 -20.04
N THR A 200 -14.68 4.45 -19.58
CA THR A 200 -14.96 3.72 -18.34
C THR A 200 -14.13 4.24 -17.17
N SER A 201 -14.65 4.14 -15.95
CA SER A 201 -13.91 4.53 -14.74
C SER A 201 -12.60 3.75 -14.60
N LEU A 202 -12.62 2.46 -14.94
CA LEU A 202 -11.42 1.61 -14.96
C LEU A 202 -10.39 2.10 -15.98
N GLY A 203 -10.81 2.40 -17.21
CA GLY A 203 -9.91 2.90 -18.26
C GLY A 203 -9.30 4.25 -17.89
N LEU A 204 -10.08 5.16 -17.31
CA LEU A 204 -9.58 6.44 -16.81
C LEU A 204 -8.56 6.25 -15.67
N ALA A 205 -8.84 5.35 -14.72
CA ALA A 205 -7.90 5.06 -13.62
C ALA A 205 -6.58 4.43 -14.12
N LEU A 206 -6.64 3.55 -15.13
CA LEU A 206 -5.45 3.00 -15.80
C LEU A 206 -4.65 4.10 -16.50
N ALA A 207 -5.32 4.96 -17.25
CA ALA A 207 -4.69 6.08 -17.93
C ALA A 207 -4.00 7.04 -16.95
N ALA A 208 -4.58 7.28 -15.77
CA ALA A 208 -3.98 8.10 -14.72
C ALA A 208 -2.62 7.57 -14.26
N LEU A 209 -2.50 6.25 -14.03
CA LEU A 209 -1.23 5.64 -13.62
C LEU A 209 -0.22 5.55 -14.76
N LEU A 210 -0.67 5.19 -15.97
CA LEU A 210 0.22 5.00 -17.11
C LEU A 210 0.75 6.31 -17.71
N ALA A 211 -0.01 7.41 -17.61
CA ALA A 211 0.43 8.74 -18.04
C ALA A 211 1.64 9.26 -17.24
N LEU A 212 1.85 8.74 -16.02
CA LEU A 212 3.02 9.06 -15.21
C LEU A 212 4.29 8.37 -15.72
N ILE A 213 4.20 7.33 -16.55
CA ILE A 213 5.39 6.67 -17.07
C ILE A 213 5.87 7.45 -18.31
N PRO A 214 7.15 7.88 -18.36
CA PRO A 214 7.67 8.66 -19.49
C PRO A 214 7.63 7.85 -20.81
N PRO A 215 7.57 8.53 -21.97
CA PRO A 215 7.67 7.90 -23.27
C PRO A 215 9.01 7.17 -23.47
N PRO A 216 9.05 6.13 -24.32
CA PRO A 216 10.28 5.40 -24.60
C PRO A 216 11.31 6.31 -25.29
N GLY A 217 12.57 6.27 -24.84
CA GLY A 217 13.68 7.02 -25.45
C GLY A 217 13.71 8.52 -25.11
N ASP A 218 12.86 9.01 -24.21
CA ASP A 218 12.85 10.42 -23.82
C ASP A 218 14.04 10.79 -22.92
N ALA A 219 14.99 11.56 -23.47
CA ALA A 219 16.17 12.06 -22.77
C ALA A 219 15.84 13.10 -21.67
N TYR A 220 14.68 13.75 -21.75
CA TYR A 220 14.22 14.78 -20.81
C TYR A 220 13.08 14.29 -19.90
N ALA A 221 12.95 12.97 -19.73
CA ALA A 221 11.92 12.34 -18.92
C ALA A 221 11.87 12.87 -17.47
N THR A 222 13.02 13.24 -16.90
CA THR A 222 13.17 13.76 -15.53
C THR A 222 13.11 15.29 -15.44
N GLY A 223 12.82 16.00 -16.53
CA GLY A 223 12.63 17.44 -16.52
C GLY A 223 11.46 17.86 -15.63
N ASP A 224 11.58 18.96 -14.92
CA ASP A 224 10.53 19.46 -14.01
C ASP A 224 9.23 19.78 -14.78
N GLU A 225 9.39 20.34 -15.98
CA GLU A 225 8.30 20.69 -16.90
C GLU A 225 7.56 19.46 -17.46
N THR A 226 8.28 18.40 -17.86
CA THR A 226 7.67 17.15 -18.37
C THR A 226 7.01 16.36 -17.25
N THR A 227 7.59 16.37 -16.05
CA THR A 227 7.00 15.77 -14.85
C THR A 227 5.71 16.48 -14.45
N THR A 228 5.70 17.82 -14.48
CA THR A 228 4.51 18.62 -14.18
C THR A 228 3.39 18.42 -15.19
N LEU A 229 3.72 18.26 -16.48
CA LEU A 229 2.75 17.91 -17.50
C LEU A 229 2.15 16.52 -17.27
N ARG A 230 2.98 15.49 -17.03
CA ARG A 230 2.51 14.13 -16.72
C ARG A 230 1.58 14.13 -15.50
N ARG A 231 1.95 14.85 -14.45
CA ARG A 231 1.13 15.03 -13.24
C ARG A 231 -0.23 15.66 -13.55
N SER A 232 -0.27 16.72 -14.36
CA SER A 232 -1.53 17.43 -14.64
C SER A 232 -2.52 16.56 -15.43
N PHE A 233 -2.04 15.77 -16.39
CA PHE A 233 -2.87 14.79 -17.11
C PHE A 233 -3.28 13.61 -16.23
N ALA A 234 -2.38 13.08 -15.42
CA ALA A 234 -2.70 12.00 -14.47
C ALA A 234 -3.79 12.42 -13.47
N ASP A 235 -3.72 13.66 -12.96
CA ASP A 235 -4.74 14.22 -12.07
C ASP A 235 -6.08 14.43 -12.78
N LEU A 236 -6.07 14.88 -14.04
CA LEU A 236 -7.28 14.99 -14.86
C LEU A 236 -7.96 13.63 -15.04
N PHE A 237 -7.23 12.60 -15.44
CA PHE A 237 -7.76 11.24 -15.56
C PHE A 237 -8.28 10.70 -14.23
N ALA A 238 -7.54 10.92 -13.13
CA ALA A 238 -7.92 10.43 -11.81
C ALA A 238 -9.24 11.05 -11.31
N ARG A 239 -9.45 12.36 -11.56
CA ARG A 239 -10.71 13.03 -11.23
C ARG A 239 -11.87 12.49 -12.06
N SER A 240 -11.70 12.41 -13.38
CA SER A 240 -12.74 11.86 -14.25
C SER A 240 -13.07 10.39 -13.94
N ALA A 241 -12.09 9.59 -13.50
CA ALA A 241 -12.33 8.22 -13.05
C ALA A 241 -13.21 8.16 -11.80
N LEU A 242 -13.04 9.12 -10.86
CA LEU A 242 -13.89 9.23 -9.67
C LEU A 242 -15.30 9.65 -10.04
N ASP A 243 -15.44 10.70 -10.85
CA ASP A 243 -16.74 11.20 -11.29
C ASP A 243 -17.53 10.09 -12.00
N ALA A 244 -16.90 9.37 -12.94
CA ALA A 244 -17.50 8.22 -13.62
C ALA A 244 -17.82 7.03 -12.68
N SER A 245 -17.07 6.87 -11.60
CA SER A 245 -17.36 5.83 -10.59
C SER A 245 -18.58 6.19 -9.75
N GLU A 246 -18.78 7.47 -9.45
CA GLU A 246 -19.91 7.98 -8.69
C GLU A 246 -21.20 7.99 -9.53
N GLU A 247 -21.12 8.34 -10.81
CA GLU A 247 -22.25 8.24 -11.75
C GLU A 247 -22.74 6.79 -11.94
N SER A 248 -21.86 5.80 -11.77
CA SER A 248 -22.23 4.38 -11.86
C SER A 248 -22.99 3.85 -10.63
N LEU A 249 -23.20 4.66 -9.58
CA LEU A 249 -23.88 4.26 -8.33
C LEU A 249 -25.41 4.23 -8.41
N GLU A 250 -26.00 4.34 -9.61
CA GLU A 250 -27.44 4.18 -9.81
C GLU A 250 -27.95 2.88 -9.12
N PRO A 251 -29.09 2.91 -8.41
CA PRO A 251 -29.54 1.82 -7.57
C PRO A 251 -29.84 0.58 -8.42
N SER A 252 -28.84 -0.27 -8.57
CA SER A 252 -28.97 -1.50 -9.33
C SER A 252 -29.91 -2.45 -8.59
N SER A 253 -31.10 -2.65 -9.15
CA SER A 253 -31.97 -3.78 -8.80
C SER A 253 -31.14 -5.05 -8.92
N ASN A 254 -31.06 -5.88 -7.87
CA ASN A 254 -30.32 -7.16 -7.77
C ASN A 254 -30.15 -7.91 -9.11
N SER A 255 -29.21 -7.46 -9.95
CA SER A 255 -28.95 -8.04 -11.25
C SER A 255 -27.81 -9.01 -11.09
N ASP A 256 -28.00 -10.22 -11.58
CA ASP A 256 -26.96 -11.24 -11.63
C ASP A 256 -25.75 -10.68 -12.40
N LEU A 257 -24.58 -10.56 -11.73
CA LEU A 257 -23.32 -10.07 -12.31
C LEU A 257 -22.94 -10.79 -13.60
N THR A 258 -23.44 -12.02 -13.77
CA THR A 258 -23.17 -12.87 -14.95
C THR A 258 -24.06 -12.56 -16.17
N LYS A 259 -25.09 -11.72 -16.03
CA LYS A 259 -26.06 -11.41 -17.09
C LYS A 259 -25.98 -9.97 -17.61
N GLY A 260 -25.09 -9.17 -17.03
CA GLY A 260 -24.88 -7.78 -17.41
C GLY A 260 -23.86 -7.61 -18.55
N PRO A 261 -23.73 -6.39 -19.12
CA PRO A 261 -22.68 -6.09 -20.08
C PRO A 261 -21.30 -6.22 -19.42
N CYS A 262 -20.33 -6.70 -20.19
CA CYS A 262 -18.93 -6.75 -19.76
C CYS A 262 -18.21 -5.42 -20.02
N SER A 263 -17.05 -5.29 -19.39
CA SER A 263 -16.10 -4.20 -19.63
C SER A 263 -15.58 -4.25 -21.06
N PRO A 264 -15.41 -3.11 -21.75
CA PRO A 264 -14.71 -3.06 -23.02
C PRO A 264 -13.21 -3.40 -22.89
N LEU A 265 -12.64 -3.35 -21.68
CA LEU A 265 -11.22 -3.64 -21.45
C LEU A 265 -10.95 -5.13 -21.29
N HIS A 266 -11.90 -5.91 -20.76
CA HIS A 266 -11.72 -7.35 -20.55
C HIS A 266 -13.07 -8.09 -20.54
N PRO A 267 -13.23 -9.17 -21.33
CA PRO A 267 -14.51 -9.87 -21.49
C PRO A 267 -15.03 -10.53 -20.21
N ASP A 268 -14.15 -10.99 -19.32
CA ASP A 268 -14.54 -11.64 -18.06
C ASP A 268 -14.91 -10.68 -16.93
N ILE A 269 -14.80 -9.36 -17.14
CA ILE A 269 -15.11 -8.35 -16.12
C ILE A 269 -16.53 -7.81 -16.35
N PRO A 270 -17.48 -8.07 -15.44
CA PRO A 270 -18.77 -7.37 -15.45
C PRO A 270 -18.58 -5.86 -15.31
N ARG A 271 -19.32 -5.06 -16.08
CA ARG A 271 -19.20 -3.59 -16.07
C ARG A 271 -19.44 -2.99 -14.68
N GLN A 272 -20.30 -3.61 -13.88
CA GLN A 272 -20.61 -3.20 -12.50
C GLN A 272 -19.40 -3.24 -11.57
N MET A 273 -18.36 -4.03 -11.89
CA MET A 273 -17.13 -4.13 -11.10
C MET A 273 -16.11 -3.04 -11.45
N GLU A 274 -16.27 -2.32 -12.57
CA GLU A 274 -15.31 -1.30 -13.00
C GLU A 274 -15.07 -0.20 -11.94
N PRO A 275 -16.10 0.35 -11.27
CA PRO A 275 -15.87 1.35 -10.23
C PRO A 275 -15.07 0.84 -9.04
N VAL A 276 -15.24 -0.44 -8.65
CA VAL A 276 -14.45 -1.06 -7.56
C VAL A 276 -12.98 -1.17 -7.97
N LEU A 277 -12.72 -1.65 -9.18
CA LEU A 277 -11.37 -1.79 -9.74
C LEU A 277 -10.70 -0.42 -9.97
N ALA A 278 -11.47 0.58 -10.42
CA ALA A 278 -11.02 1.95 -10.57
C ALA A 278 -10.59 2.55 -9.22
N LEU A 279 -11.43 2.43 -8.20
CA LEU A 279 -11.09 2.90 -6.84
C LEU A 279 -9.88 2.17 -6.27
N ALA A 280 -9.71 0.87 -6.54
CA ALA A 280 -8.51 0.13 -6.17
C ALA A 280 -7.25 0.75 -6.80
N LEU A 281 -7.25 1.02 -8.11
CA LEU A 281 -6.15 1.71 -8.81
C LEU A 281 -5.90 3.13 -8.28
N LEU A 282 -6.97 3.87 -8.00
CA LEU A 282 -6.89 5.23 -7.46
C LEU A 282 -6.34 5.26 -6.03
N SER A 283 -6.55 4.21 -5.23
CA SER A 283 -5.84 4.06 -3.95
C SER A 283 -4.32 4.05 -4.16
N LEU A 284 -3.82 3.33 -5.18
CA LEU A 284 -2.39 3.33 -5.50
C LEU A 284 -1.92 4.67 -6.02
N TYR A 285 -2.72 5.34 -6.85
CA TYR A 285 -2.42 6.69 -7.32
C TYR A 285 -2.28 7.67 -6.14
N GLU A 286 -3.21 7.65 -5.18
CA GLU A 286 -3.14 8.53 -4.01
C GLU A 286 -1.90 8.26 -3.15
N CYS A 287 -1.49 7.01 -2.93
CA CYS A 287 -0.29 6.72 -2.13
C CYS A 287 1.01 6.91 -2.90
N CYS A 288 1.13 6.40 -4.12
CA CYS A 288 2.38 6.39 -4.87
C CYS A 288 2.66 7.76 -5.50
N GLN A 289 1.68 8.33 -6.22
CA GLN A 289 1.87 9.61 -6.90
C GLN A 289 1.70 10.78 -5.93
N ARG A 290 0.62 10.81 -5.13
CA ARG A 290 0.34 11.98 -4.28
C ARG A 290 1.03 11.91 -2.92
N GLY A 291 1.42 10.73 -2.45
CA GLY A 291 1.92 10.53 -1.09
C GLY A 291 0.84 10.73 -0.02
N ASN A 292 -0.45 10.59 -0.38
CA ASN A 292 -1.57 10.84 0.50
C ASN A 292 -2.20 9.52 0.98
N VAL A 293 -1.64 8.97 2.07
CA VAL A 293 -2.11 7.71 2.68
C VAL A 293 -3.52 7.80 3.27
N SER A 294 -3.96 9.00 3.68
CA SER A 294 -5.32 9.23 4.17
C SER A 294 -6.35 9.08 3.04
N LYS A 295 -6.10 9.74 1.89
CA LYS A 295 -6.95 9.57 0.70
C LYS A 295 -6.89 8.16 0.14
N MET A 296 -5.72 7.52 0.12
CA MET A 296 -5.61 6.10 -0.23
C MET A 296 -6.57 5.24 0.59
N ARG A 297 -6.61 5.43 1.91
CA ARG A 297 -7.51 4.70 2.81
C ARG A 297 -8.98 5.00 2.52
N ILE A 298 -9.34 6.25 2.28
CA ILE A 298 -10.72 6.62 1.89
C ILE A 298 -11.13 5.86 0.64
N ARG A 299 -10.29 5.87 -0.41
CA ARG A 299 -10.57 5.15 -1.68
C ARG A 299 -10.64 3.64 -1.49
N ALA A 300 -9.75 3.05 -0.69
CA ALA A 300 -9.74 1.61 -0.44
C ALA A 300 -11.02 1.16 0.30
N ASN A 301 -11.47 1.95 1.27
CA ASN A 301 -12.70 1.68 2.02
C ASN A 301 -13.96 1.96 1.18
N GLN A 302 -13.91 2.92 0.26
CA GLN A 302 -14.97 3.15 -0.72
C GLN A 302 -15.08 1.93 -1.65
N ALA A 303 -13.95 1.43 -2.18
CA ALA A 303 -13.90 0.21 -2.98
C ALA A 303 -14.46 -1.00 -2.23
N LEU A 304 -14.09 -1.18 -0.95
CA LEU A 304 -14.62 -2.24 -0.09
C LEU A 304 -16.14 -2.16 0.06
N THR A 305 -16.67 -0.96 0.31
CA THR A 305 -18.12 -0.76 0.46
C THR A 305 -18.86 -1.14 -0.81
N MET A 306 -18.40 -0.64 -1.96
CA MET A 306 -18.98 -0.98 -3.27
C MET A 306 -18.85 -2.47 -3.60
N ALA A 307 -17.71 -3.10 -3.27
CA ALA A 307 -17.53 -4.54 -3.44
C ALA A 307 -18.51 -5.36 -2.58
N MET A 308 -18.83 -4.88 -1.37
CA MET A 308 -19.83 -5.51 -0.52
C MET A 308 -21.25 -5.32 -1.04
N ASP A 309 -21.58 -4.14 -1.59
CA ASP A 309 -22.88 -3.86 -2.20
C ASP A 309 -23.14 -4.78 -3.40
N LEU A 310 -22.09 -5.05 -4.18
CA LEU A 310 -22.10 -6.07 -5.25
C LEU A 310 -22.01 -7.52 -4.75
N SER A 311 -21.97 -7.73 -3.43
CA SER A 311 -21.88 -9.04 -2.79
C SER A 311 -20.65 -9.86 -3.19
N LEU A 312 -19.54 -9.22 -3.60
CA LEU A 312 -18.31 -9.90 -4.05
C LEU A 312 -17.61 -10.70 -2.94
N HIS A 313 -17.96 -10.45 -1.68
CA HIS A 313 -17.47 -11.16 -0.49
C HIS A 313 -18.21 -12.48 -0.23
N THR A 314 -19.37 -12.69 -0.88
CA THR A 314 -20.19 -13.89 -0.72
C THR A 314 -20.27 -14.69 -2.01
N GLN A 315 -20.09 -16.01 -1.91
CA GLN A 315 -20.32 -16.88 -3.05
C GLN A 315 -21.16 -18.10 -2.68
N LYS A 316 -22.18 -18.39 -3.51
CA LYS A 316 -23.10 -19.52 -3.30
C LYS A 316 -22.45 -20.89 -3.50
N SER A 317 -21.36 -20.97 -4.28
CA SER A 317 -20.56 -22.20 -4.46
C SER A 317 -19.08 -21.86 -4.70
N ALA A 318 -18.19 -22.53 -3.99
CA ALA A 318 -16.73 -22.31 -4.10
C ALA A 318 -16.15 -22.74 -5.46
N THR A 319 -16.80 -23.69 -6.14
CA THR A 319 -16.34 -24.24 -7.43
C THR A 319 -16.66 -23.34 -8.62
N ASN A 320 -17.66 -22.46 -8.53
CA ASN A 320 -18.14 -21.65 -9.66
C ASN A 320 -17.89 -20.14 -9.45
N CYS A 321 -16.93 -19.77 -8.59
CA CYS A 321 -16.55 -18.37 -8.44
C CYS A 321 -15.73 -17.92 -9.65
N SER A 322 -16.18 -16.85 -10.32
CA SER A 322 -15.42 -16.22 -11.40
C SER A 322 -14.07 -15.72 -10.89
N ASP A 323 -13.03 -15.85 -11.70
CA ASP A 323 -11.70 -15.38 -11.35
C ASP A 323 -11.65 -13.86 -11.16
N ALA A 324 -12.43 -13.12 -11.96
CA ALA A 324 -12.60 -11.68 -11.83
C ALA A 324 -13.09 -11.28 -10.44
N ILE A 325 -14.09 -12.00 -9.90
CA ILE A 325 -14.65 -11.74 -8.56
C ILE A 325 -13.59 -11.98 -7.49
N ARG A 326 -12.87 -13.10 -7.57
CA ARG A 326 -11.79 -13.42 -6.62
C ARG A 326 -10.73 -12.33 -6.62
N ARG A 327 -10.23 -11.94 -7.81
CA ARG A 327 -9.15 -10.93 -7.94
C ARG A 327 -9.61 -9.57 -7.45
N CYS A 328 -10.82 -9.15 -7.80
CA CYS A 328 -11.38 -7.89 -7.35
C CYS A 328 -11.53 -7.84 -5.82
N TRP A 329 -12.13 -8.88 -5.22
CA TRP A 329 -12.33 -8.94 -3.77
C TRP A 329 -11.00 -8.96 -2.99
N TRP A 330 -10.10 -9.89 -3.31
CA TRP A 330 -8.86 -10.06 -2.55
C TRP A 330 -7.87 -8.92 -2.77
N SER A 331 -7.85 -8.29 -3.95
CA SER A 331 -7.06 -7.08 -4.17
C SER A 331 -7.62 -5.88 -3.40
N THR A 332 -8.94 -5.77 -3.29
CA THR A 332 -9.58 -4.74 -2.46
C THR A 332 -9.24 -4.95 -0.99
N MET A 333 -9.35 -6.18 -0.48
CA MET A 333 -8.95 -6.54 0.88
C MET A 333 -7.46 -6.24 1.13
N PHE A 334 -6.59 -6.57 0.18
CA PHE A 334 -5.17 -6.25 0.26
C PHE A 334 -4.93 -4.74 0.44
N LEU A 335 -5.61 -3.89 -0.34
CA LEU A 335 -5.47 -2.43 -0.24
C LEU A 335 -6.06 -1.87 1.07
N VAL A 336 -7.14 -2.47 1.59
CA VAL A 336 -7.70 -2.10 2.90
C VAL A 336 -6.70 -2.40 4.01
N TYR A 337 -6.08 -3.59 4.01
CA TYR A 337 -5.02 -3.92 4.97
C TYR A 337 -3.78 -3.04 4.79
N HIS A 338 -3.34 -2.84 3.55
CA HIS A 338 -2.18 -2.00 3.25
C HIS A 338 -2.37 -0.56 3.72
N SER A 339 -3.53 0.04 3.43
CA SER A 339 -3.84 1.38 3.91
C SER A 339 -3.98 1.46 5.44
N SER A 340 -4.43 0.39 6.10
CA SER A 340 -4.52 0.28 7.56
C SER A 340 -3.14 0.26 8.22
N ILE A 341 -2.19 -0.46 7.63
CA ILE A 341 -0.78 -0.49 8.06
C ILE A 341 -0.18 0.92 7.93
N LEU A 342 -0.30 1.55 6.75
CA LEU A 342 0.30 2.86 6.47
C LEU A 342 -0.30 4.01 7.29
N THR A 343 -1.55 3.90 7.74
CA THR A 343 -2.25 4.90 8.56
C THR A 343 -2.30 4.55 10.05
N ALA A 344 -1.64 3.46 10.47
CA ALA A 344 -1.65 2.95 11.83
C ALA A 344 -3.07 2.80 12.44
N SER A 345 -4.03 2.40 11.62
CA SER A 345 -5.44 2.26 12.02
C SER A 345 -5.93 0.83 11.76
N PRO A 346 -6.96 0.33 12.47
CA PRO A 346 -7.48 -1.02 12.23
C PRO A 346 -8.20 -1.10 10.86
N PRO A 347 -8.14 -2.23 10.13
CA PRO A 347 -8.94 -2.42 8.93
C PRO A 347 -10.44 -2.42 9.25
N LEU A 348 -11.27 -1.97 8.31
CA LEU A 348 -12.74 -1.96 8.50
C LEU A 348 -13.31 -3.37 8.66
N ILE A 349 -12.74 -4.34 7.94
CA ILE A 349 -13.11 -5.75 7.97
C ILE A 349 -11.83 -6.57 8.01
N THR A 350 -11.83 -7.64 8.80
CA THR A 350 -10.71 -8.59 8.90
C THR A 350 -10.89 -9.75 7.93
N SER A 351 -9.80 -10.34 7.45
CA SER A 351 -9.80 -11.56 6.62
C SER A 351 -10.56 -12.72 7.25
N GLU A 352 -10.55 -12.80 8.59
CA GLU A 352 -11.20 -13.86 9.37
C GLU A 352 -12.71 -13.67 9.56
N ASP A 353 -13.32 -12.66 8.93
CA ASP A 353 -14.75 -12.42 9.03
C ASP A 353 -15.52 -13.58 8.39
N PHE A 354 -16.32 -14.29 9.19
CA PHE A 354 -17.08 -15.48 8.77
C PHE A 354 -18.05 -15.22 7.61
N ARG A 355 -18.40 -13.96 7.33
CA ARG A 355 -19.26 -13.57 6.21
C ARG A 355 -18.53 -13.67 4.87
N ILE A 356 -17.20 -13.63 4.89
CA ILE A 356 -16.37 -13.77 3.70
C ILE A 356 -16.35 -15.26 3.32
N THR A 357 -16.94 -15.58 2.19
CA THR A 357 -16.98 -16.95 1.62
C THR A 357 -16.31 -17.03 0.26
N THR A 358 -15.83 -15.91 -0.27
CA THR A 358 -15.10 -15.85 -1.54
C THR A 358 -13.77 -16.58 -1.45
N PRO A 359 -13.53 -17.62 -2.27
CA PRO A 359 -12.28 -18.37 -2.25
C PRO A 359 -11.09 -17.50 -2.67
N TYR A 360 -9.89 -17.84 -2.18
CA TYR A 360 -8.66 -17.21 -2.64
C TYR A 360 -8.48 -17.33 -4.15
N THR A 361 -7.86 -16.30 -4.72
CA THR A 361 -7.45 -16.16 -6.12
C THR A 361 -6.54 -17.29 -6.58
N VAL A 362 -6.66 -17.61 -7.87
CA VAL A 362 -5.84 -18.61 -8.55
C VAL A 362 -5.02 -17.89 -9.62
N ILE A 363 -3.69 -17.99 -9.54
CA ILE A 363 -2.79 -17.43 -10.56
C ILE A 363 -1.98 -18.60 -11.12
N ARG A 364 -2.12 -18.85 -12.42
CA ARG A 364 -1.51 -20.01 -13.10
C ARG A 364 -1.78 -21.37 -12.44
N GLY A 365 -2.95 -21.53 -11.83
CA GLY A 365 -3.31 -22.74 -11.09
C GLY A 365 -2.78 -22.80 -9.65
N CYS A 366 -1.93 -21.86 -9.25
CA CYS A 366 -1.40 -21.72 -7.90
C CYS A 366 -2.37 -20.89 -7.02
N ARG A 367 -2.80 -21.45 -5.89
CA ARG A 367 -3.70 -20.82 -4.90
C ARG A 367 -2.97 -20.34 -3.65
N GLU A 368 -1.73 -20.79 -3.49
CA GLU A 368 -0.92 -20.69 -2.29
C GLU A 368 -0.48 -19.25 -1.93
N PRO A 369 -0.09 -18.34 -2.87
CA PRO A 369 0.53 -17.06 -2.51
C PRO A 369 -0.39 -16.15 -1.68
N TRP A 370 -1.66 -16.09 -2.05
CA TRP A 370 -2.64 -15.14 -1.49
C TRP A 370 -2.95 -15.35 0.00
N PRO A 371 -3.20 -16.58 0.48
CA PRO A 371 -3.26 -16.87 1.90
C PRO A 371 -2.08 -16.30 2.68
N TYR A 372 -0.84 -16.49 2.20
CA TYR A 372 0.35 -15.99 2.87
C TYR A 372 0.46 -14.47 2.81
N VAL A 373 0.07 -13.83 1.71
CA VAL A 373 0.03 -12.35 1.61
C VAL A 373 -0.93 -11.78 2.65
N VAL A 374 -2.17 -12.31 2.72
CA VAL A 374 -3.19 -11.82 3.67
C VAL A 374 -2.76 -12.06 5.12
N GLN A 375 -2.22 -13.25 5.41
CA GLN A 375 -1.70 -13.57 6.74
C GLN A 375 -0.51 -12.67 7.11
N ALA A 376 0.42 -12.44 6.18
CA ALA A 376 1.57 -11.56 6.40
C ALA A 376 1.14 -10.10 6.64
N GLN A 377 0.12 -9.59 5.94
CA GLN A 377 -0.43 -8.25 6.21
C GLN A 377 -1.06 -8.14 7.60
N SER A 378 -1.78 -9.18 8.04
CA SER A 378 -2.36 -9.22 9.39
C SER A 378 -1.28 -9.21 10.47
N LEU A 379 -0.23 -10.04 10.31
CA LEU A 379 0.89 -10.09 11.26
C LEU A 379 1.74 -8.81 11.22
N LEU A 380 1.93 -8.20 10.05
CA LEU A 380 2.61 -6.90 9.92
C LEU A 380 1.82 -5.80 10.63
N HIS A 381 0.50 -5.73 10.44
CA HIS A 381 -0.35 -4.78 11.16
C HIS A 381 -0.24 -4.94 12.68
N ARG A 382 -0.21 -6.19 13.16
CA ARG A 382 0.00 -6.51 14.57
C ARG A 382 1.39 -6.07 15.05
N SER A 383 2.44 -6.34 14.27
CA SER A 383 3.80 -5.89 14.56
C SER A 383 3.89 -4.37 14.68
N CYS A 384 3.31 -3.61 13.74
CA CYS A 384 3.24 -2.15 13.80
C CYS A 384 2.50 -1.66 15.06
N THR A 385 1.43 -2.35 15.44
CA THR A 385 0.65 -2.02 16.65
C THR A 385 1.48 -2.21 17.93
N ILE A 386 2.17 -3.34 18.06
CA ILE A 386 3.05 -3.61 19.21
C ILE A 386 4.21 -2.61 19.22
N THR A 387 4.88 -2.42 18.09
CA THR A 387 6.00 -1.46 17.93
C THR A 387 5.62 -0.07 18.45
N ARG A 388 4.46 0.44 18.04
CA ARG A 388 3.96 1.74 18.52
C ARG A 388 3.63 1.76 20.01
N GLN A 389 3.12 0.66 20.57
CA GLN A 389 2.92 0.56 22.03
C GLN A 389 4.26 0.61 22.78
N LEU A 390 5.29 -0.04 22.26
CA LEU A 390 6.64 0.00 22.85
C LEU A 390 7.24 1.41 22.77
N SER A 391 7.03 2.12 21.67
CA SER A 391 7.58 3.47 21.43
C SER A 391 6.80 4.62 22.06
N ASN A 392 5.50 4.48 22.31
CA ASN A 392 4.69 5.57 22.85
C ASN A 392 4.98 5.84 24.34
N GLU A 393 5.69 6.94 24.60
CA GLU A 393 5.90 7.54 25.92
C GLU A 393 5.00 8.78 26.08
N THR A 394 3.67 8.61 26.24
CA THR A 394 2.78 9.77 26.46
C THR A 394 3.04 10.40 27.83
N ILE A 395 3.28 11.72 27.83
CA ILE A 395 3.64 12.58 28.98
C ILE A 395 2.69 12.45 30.20
N HIS A 396 1.47 11.92 29.99
CA HIS A 396 0.44 11.81 31.04
C HIS A 396 0.12 10.40 31.53
N ASP A 397 0.64 9.33 30.91
CA ASP A 397 0.40 7.95 31.36
C ASP A 397 1.72 7.30 31.78
N GLN A 398 2.02 7.35 33.08
CA GLN A 398 3.06 6.57 33.77
C GLN A 398 2.67 5.08 33.89
N GLY A 399 2.01 4.52 32.88
CA GLY A 399 1.63 3.10 32.86
C GLY A 399 2.78 2.24 32.36
N CYS A 400 3.29 1.33 33.20
CA CYS A 400 4.21 0.27 32.76
C CYS A 400 3.60 -0.53 31.59
N LEU A 401 4.44 -1.01 30.68
CA LEU A 401 3.98 -1.90 29.61
C LEU A 401 3.30 -3.16 30.18
N PRO A 402 2.14 -3.58 29.62
CA PRO A 402 1.50 -4.82 30.03
C PRO A 402 2.39 -6.04 29.77
N PHE A 403 2.59 -6.89 30.78
CA PHE A 403 3.34 -8.15 30.63
C PHE A 403 2.72 -9.10 29.58
N SER A 404 1.42 -8.94 29.27
CA SER A 404 0.77 -9.70 28.18
C SER A 404 1.48 -9.50 26.83
N LEU A 405 2.16 -8.37 26.62
CA LEU A 405 2.96 -8.10 25.42
C LEU A 405 4.09 -9.12 25.23
N HIS A 406 4.68 -9.66 26.30
CA HIS A 406 5.71 -10.70 26.19
C HIS A 406 5.17 -11.93 25.42
N ASN A 407 3.99 -12.42 25.83
CA ASN A 407 3.35 -13.57 25.18
C ASN A 407 2.90 -13.23 23.76
N GLU A 408 2.43 -12.00 23.53
CA GLU A 408 2.05 -11.54 22.20
C GLU A 408 3.24 -11.47 21.24
N ILE A 409 4.38 -10.91 21.67
CA ILE A 409 5.63 -10.85 20.91
C ILE A 409 6.09 -12.27 20.57
N LYS A 410 6.11 -13.17 21.56
CA LYS A 410 6.52 -14.57 21.36
C LYS A 410 5.61 -15.30 20.36
N HIS A 411 4.30 -15.14 20.49
CA HIS A 411 3.33 -15.76 19.57
C HIS A 411 3.46 -15.17 18.16
N LEU A 412 3.61 -13.85 18.05
CA LEU A 412 3.78 -13.15 16.77
C LEU A 412 5.07 -13.61 16.06
N GLU A 413 6.19 -13.68 16.78
CA GLU A 413 7.46 -14.18 16.23
C GLU A 413 7.37 -15.63 15.75
N SER A 414 6.75 -16.51 16.55
CA SER A 414 6.50 -17.90 16.13
C SER A 414 5.69 -17.95 14.85
N SER A 415 4.58 -17.21 14.80
CA SER A 415 3.69 -17.18 13.63
C SER A 415 4.40 -16.64 12.39
N LEU A 416 5.23 -15.59 12.54
CA LEU A 416 6.03 -15.01 11.46
C LEU A 416 7.08 -16.00 10.96
N LEU A 417 7.73 -16.74 11.86
CA LEU A 417 8.71 -17.75 11.47
C LEU A 417 8.04 -18.93 10.75
N ASP A 418 6.89 -19.40 11.23
CA ASP A 418 6.15 -20.50 10.61
C ASP A 418 5.83 -20.16 9.14
N ILE A 419 5.28 -18.97 8.87
CA ILE A 419 4.99 -18.56 7.48
C ILE A 419 6.24 -18.21 6.68
N ALA A 420 7.32 -17.74 7.32
CA ALA A 420 8.60 -17.54 6.64
C ALA A 420 9.16 -18.86 6.11
N THR A 421 9.13 -19.91 6.93
CA THR A 421 9.61 -21.23 6.52
C THR A 421 8.81 -21.82 5.35
N GLU A 422 7.49 -21.59 5.34
CA GLU A 422 6.64 -22.07 4.27
C GLU A 422 6.84 -21.27 2.98
N THR A 423 6.93 -19.93 3.07
CA THR A 423 7.19 -19.08 1.89
C THR A 423 8.60 -19.26 1.31
N ASP A 424 9.60 -19.59 2.12
CA ASP A 424 10.97 -19.86 1.64
C ASP A 424 11.11 -21.21 0.91
N ARG A 425 10.21 -22.17 1.15
CA ARG A 425 10.14 -23.43 0.37
C ARG A 425 9.79 -23.16 -1.10
N TYR A 426 9.01 -22.10 -1.35
CA TYR A 426 8.62 -21.69 -2.69
C TYR A 426 9.62 -20.70 -3.27
N ARG A 427 10.75 -21.23 -3.76
CA ARG A 427 11.54 -20.54 -4.78
C ARG A 427 10.90 -20.84 -6.11
N CYS A 428 10.32 -19.84 -6.77
CA CYS A 428 9.76 -20.00 -8.10
C CYS A 428 10.92 -20.27 -9.09
N ILE A 429 11.28 -21.54 -9.29
CA ILE A 429 12.29 -22.04 -10.25
C ILE A 429 11.56 -22.54 -11.50
N ALA A 430 10.55 -21.80 -11.96
CA ALA A 430 9.91 -22.09 -13.23
C ALA A 430 10.44 -21.08 -14.25
N ASN A 431 11.07 -21.56 -15.32
CA ASN A 431 11.45 -20.76 -16.52
C ASN A 431 10.20 -20.36 -17.32
N CYS A 432 9.12 -20.00 -16.64
CA CYS A 432 7.88 -19.58 -17.25
C CYS A 432 7.92 -18.06 -17.45
N GLN A 433 7.73 -17.67 -18.70
CA GLN A 433 7.62 -16.27 -19.13
C GLN A 433 6.15 -15.86 -19.20
N GLY A 434 5.90 -14.56 -19.21
CA GLY A 434 4.56 -13.96 -19.32
C GLY A 434 4.07 -13.29 -18.04
N THR A 435 3.12 -12.36 -18.19
CA THR A 435 2.67 -11.46 -17.12
C THR A 435 2.07 -12.18 -15.90
N GLU A 436 1.36 -13.30 -16.11
CA GLU A 436 0.82 -14.12 -15.01
C GLU A 436 1.93 -14.83 -14.22
N ALA A 437 3.04 -15.20 -14.88
CA ALA A 437 4.18 -15.83 -14.21
C ALA A 437 4.96 -14.78 -13.41
N ASP A 438 5.07 -13.56 -13.93
CA ASP A 438 5.61 -12.43 -13.19
C ASP A 438 4.72 -12.09 -11.96
N ALA A 439 3.40 -12.04 -12.13
CA ALA A 439 2.46 -11.78 -11.05
C ALA A 439 2.54 -12.82 -9.92
N GLU A 440 2.63 -14.11 -10.27
CA GLU A 440 2.84 -15.19 -9.30
C GLU A 440 4.15 -14.99 -8.51
N ARG A 441 5.25 -14.75 -9.22
CA ARG A 441 6.58 -14.50 -8.63
C ARG A 441 6.58 -13.30 -7.70
N VAL A 442 5.89 -12.23 -8.09
CA VAL A 442 5.79 -11.01 -7.30
C VAL A 442 4.93 -11.21 -6.06
N LEU A 443 3.84 -11.98 -6.10
CA LEU A 443 3.04 -12.25 -4.90
C LEU A 443 3.81 -13.05 -3.85
N TRP A 444 4.62 -14.02 -4.26
CA TRP A 444 5.57 -14.69 -3.36
C TRP A 444 6.63 -13.71 -2.82
N ALA A 445 7.13 -12.81 -3.66
CA ALA A 445 8.06 -11.76 -3.21
C ALA A 445 7.40 -10.83 -2.17
N MET A 446 6.14 -10.44 -2.39
CA MET A 446 5.38 -9.60 -1.46
C MET A 446 5.17 -10.24 -0.11
N SER A 447 4.77 -11.51 -0.06
CA SER A 447 4.57 -12.20 1.22
C SER A 447 5.87 -12.17 2.04
N ARG A 448 7.02 -12.45 1.40
CA ARG A 448 8.34 -12.37 2.03
C ARG A 448 8.70 -10.95 2.48
N ILE A 449 8.46 -9.94 1.64
CA ILE A 449 8.68 -8.53 2.03
C ILE A 449 7.85 -8.19 3.28
N LEU A 450 6.57 -8.55 3.30
CA LEU A 450 5.66 -8.24 4.41
C LEU A 450 6.08 -8.97 5.71
N ILE A 451 6.42 -10.26 5.62
CA ILE A 451 6.90 -11.07 6.75
C ILE A 451 8.16 -10.45 7.35
N HIS A 452 9.16 -10.18 6.51
CA HIS A 452 10.44 -9.65 6.99
C HIS A 452 10.33 -8.19 7.43
N THR A 453 9.41 -7.40 6.86
CA THR A 453 9.11 -6.06 7.38
C THR A 453 8.50 -6.15 8.78
N ALA A 454 7.61 -7.12 9.03
CA ALA A 454 7.00 -7.32 10.34
C ALA A 454 8.04 -7.71 11.39
N ARG A 455 8.93 -8.65 11.06
CA ARG A 455 10.05 -9.06 11.93
C ARG A 455 11.01 -7.91 12.20
N LEU A 456 11.38 -7.17 11.16
CA LEU A 456 12.27 -6.02 11.24
C LEU A 456 11.70 -4.96 12.18
N LEU A 457 10.45 -4.55 12.00
CA LEU A 457 9.84 -3.50 12.83
C LEU A 457 9.72 -3.92 14.29
N LEU A 458 9.35 -5.18 14.54
CA LEU A 458 9.20 -5.71 15.89
C LEU A 458 10.53 -5.67 16.67
N HIS A 459 11.60 -6.19 16.06
CA HIS A 459 12.90 -6.29 16.73
C HIS A 459 13.70 -4.99 16.74
N ARG A 460 13.37 -4.05 15.85
CA ARG A 460 14.10 -2.79 15.72
C ARG A 460 14.09 -1.96 17.01
N VAL A 461 12.96 -1.90 17.71
CA VAL A 461 12.80 -1.12 18.94
C VAL A 461 13.82 -1.55 20.00
N ARG A 462 14.10 -2.85 20.07
CA ARG A 462 15.11 -3.42 20.98
C ARG A 462 16.52 -3.31 20.41
N ALA A 463 16.71 -3.55 19.11
CA ALA A 463 18.03 -3.58 18.48
C ALA A 463 18.71 -2.21 18.38
N PHE A 464 17.93 -1.13 18.27
CA PHE A 464 18.43 0.24 18.06
C PHE A 464 17.68 1.26 18.92
N PRO A 465 17.75 1.17 20.26
CA PRO A 465 16.94 1.99 21.15
C PRO A 465 17.39 3.48 21.18
N ASP A 466 18.64 3.75 20.80
CA ASP A 466 19.23 5.10 20.79
C ASP A 466 18.89 5.92 19.53
N ARG A 467 18.22 5.31 18.54
CA ARG A 467 17.76 6.01 17.33
C ARG A 467 16.23 5.95 17.25
N PRO A 468 15.53 7.10 17.14
CA PRO A 468 14.08 7.16 17.27
C PRO A 468 13.37 6.33 16.18
N VAL A 469 12.33 5.62 16.60
CA VAL A 469 11.41 4.85 15.73
C VAL A 469 10.50 5.79 14.91
N ASP A 470 10.25 6.99 15.43
CA ASP A 470 9.26 7.94 14.89
C ASP A 470 9.71 8.66 13.62
N SER A 471 11.02 8.80 13.38
CA SER A 471 11.50 9.39 12.13
C SER A 471 11.22 8.49 10.91
N LEU A 472 10.71 7.27 11.14
CA LEU A 472 10.56 6.20 10.15
C LEU A 472 9.20 5.50 10.20
N SER A 473 8.43 5.71 11.26
CA SER A 473 7.05 5.23 11.43
C SER A 473 6.02 6.23 10.89
N ASN A 474 6.32 7.53 10.90
CA ASN A 474 5.40 8.56 10.44
C ASN A 474 5.46 8.73 8.91
N ASN A 475 4.59 8.02 8.18
CA ASN A 475 4.25 8.35 6.79
C ASN A 475 3.51 9.71 6.64
N SER A 476 3.34 10.48 7.73
CA SER A 476 2.99 11.89 7.65
C SER A 476 4.25 12.70 7.32
N ILE A 477 4.28 13.23 6.10
CA ILE A 477 5.28 14.16 5.54
C ILE A 477 5.23 15.51 6.28
N SER A 478 5.42 15.50 7.60
CA SER A 478 5.44 16.67 8.47
C SER A 478 6.71 16.61 9.31
N ALA A 479 7.72 17.36 8.85
CA ALA A 479 9.06 17.49 9.43
C ALA A 479 9.09 18.24 10.78
N SER A 480 8.21 17.90 11.72
CA SER A 480 8.10 18.61 13.00
C SER A 480 7.73 17.69 14.19
N GLY A 481 8.21 16.44 14.18
CA GLY A 481 8.23 15.59 15.37
C GLY A 481 9.60 15.72 16.06
N THR A 482 9.61 16.22 17.29
CA THR A 482 10.82 16.28 18.13
C THR A 482 11.34 14.86 18.38
N ASN A 483 12.50 14.54 17.82
CA ASN A 483 13.15 13.24 17.87
C ASN A 483 13.77 12.97 19.25
N THR A 484 13.01 12.40 20.19
CA THR A 484 13.55 11.99 21.50
C THR A 484 13.85 10.48 21.52
N PRO A 485 15.07 10.06 21.90
CA PRO A 485 15.38 8.64 22.13
C PRO A 485 14.54 8.09 23.29
N LEU A 486 14.36 6.76 23.33
CA LEU A 486 13.62 6.10 24.41
C LEU A 486 14.28 6.37 25.77
N SER A 487 13.46 6.67 26.78
CA SER A 487 13.91 6.84 28.15
C SER A 487 14.61 5.59 28.67
N ALA A 488 15.55 5.74 29.61
CA ALA A 488 16.24 4.59 30.21
C ALA A 488 15.26 3.60 30.88
N SER A 489 14.21 4.11 31.53
CA SER A 489 13.13 3.29 32.11
C SER A 489 12.42 2.47 31.03
N ARG A 490 12.06 3.10 29.91
CA ARG A 490 11.37 2.41 28.84
C ARG A 490 12.22 1.34 28.17
N ARG A 491 13.52 1.59 28.00
CA ARG A 491 14.48 0.60 27.51
C ARG A 491 14.48 -0.66 28.39
N THR A 492 14.56 -0.49 29.72
CA THR A 492 14.51 -1.63 30.64
C THR A 492 13.19 -2.40 30.59
N GLU A 493 12.05 -1.73 30.38
CA GLU A 493 10.76 -2.40 30.19
C GLU A 493 10.74 -3.22 28.89
N VAL A 494 11.23 -2.64 27.78
CA VAL A 494 11.33 -3.33 26.49
C VAL A 494 12.24 -4.55 26.60
N ASP A 495 13.39 -4.43 27.26
CA ASP A 495 14.33 -5.54 27.46
C ASP A 495 13.72 -6.70 28.24
N ALA A 496 12.87 -6.41 29.23
CA ALA A 496 12.18 -7.43 30.02
C ALA A 496 11.05 -8.14 29.26
N LEU A 497 10.50 -7.53 28.20
CA LEU A 497 9.40 -8.09 27.42
C LEU A 497 9.85 -8.99 26.28
N PHE A 498 11.03 -8.76 25.70
CA PHE A 498 11.46 -9.52 24.53
C PHE A 498 12.08 -10.86 24.92
N PRO A 499 11.78 -11.95 24.18
CA PRO A 499 12.28 -13.30 24.49
C PRO A 499 13.74 -13.52 24.10
N VAL A 500 14.31 -12.63 23.29
CA VAL A 500 15.71 -12.69 22.80
C VAL A 500 16.38 -11.37 23.08
N ASP A 501 17.69 -11.38 23.32
CA ASP A 501 18.49 -10.19 23.65
C ASP A 501 18.55 -9.14 22.50
N ASP A 502 19.22 -8.03 22.78
CA ASP A 502 19.44 -6.92 21.85
C ASP A 502 20.29 -7.35 20.65
N GLN A 503 21.30 -8.19 20.87
CA GLN A 503 22.19 -8.71 19.83
C GLN A 503 21.46 -9.61 18.83
N GLU A 504 20.66 -10.57 19.31
CA GLU A 504 19.84 -11.42 18.45
C GLU A 504 18.76 -10.61 17.74
N SER A 505 18.16 -9.61 18.41
CA SER A 505 17.21 -8.68 17.76
C SER A 505 17.86 -7.90 16.61
N MET A 506 19.11 -7.45 16.78
CA MET A 506 19.88 -6.80 15.73
C MET A 506 20.18 -7.76 14.57
N ARG A 507 20.56 -9.01 14.87
CA ARG A 507 20.79 -10.05 13.85
C ARG A 507 19.53 -10.36 13.05
N ILE A 508 18.36 -10.42 13.70
CA ILE A 508 17.07 -10.61 13.04
C ILE A 508 16.76 -9.43 12.10
N CYS A 509 17.03 -8.19 12.54
CA CYS A 509 16.83 -6.99 11.72
C CYS A 509 17.72 -7.00 10.48
N ILE A 510 19.01 -7.30 10.61
CA ILE A 510 19.96 -7.36 9.49
C ILE A 510 19.55 -8.44 8.49
N ARG A 511 19.27 -9.66 8.96
CA ARG A 511 18.82 -10.76 8.11
C ARG A 511 17.56 -10.41 7.33
N SER A 512 16.59 -9.77 8.00
CA SER A 512 15.34 -9.34 7.38
C SER A 512 15.58 -8.23 6.35
N ALA A 513 16.39 -7.22 6.67
CA ALA A 513 16.71 -6.12 5.77
C ALA A 513 17.49 -6.58 4.53
N LEU A 514 18.48 -7.47 4.71
CA LEU A 514 19.22 -8.07 3.60
C LEU A 514 18.31 -8.92 2.71
N LEU A 515 17.41 -9.71 3.31
CA LEU A 515 16.44 -10.48 2.53
C LEU A 515 15.53 -9.57 1.70
N ILE A 516 14.98 -8.51 2.30
CA ILE A 516 14.17 -7.52 1.58
C ILE A 516 14.99 -6.89 0.44
N SER A 517 16.23 -6.47 0.68
CA SER A 517 17.09 -5.91 -0.37
C SER A 517 17.31 -6.88 -1.54
N ARG A 518 17.49 -8.18 -1.26
CA ARG A 518 17.60 -9.23 -2.28
C ARG A 518 16.29 -9.40 -3.03
N VAL A 519 15.14 -9.34 -2.36
CA VAL A 519 13.85 -9.42 -3.05
C VAL A 519 13.69 -8.25 -4.02
N PHE A 520 13.90 -7.02 -3.58
CA PHE A 520 13.83 -5.82 -4.44
C PHE A 520 14.78 -5.90 -5.64
N ARG A 521 16.01 -6.41 -5.44
CA ARG A 521 17.00 -6.62 -6.51
C ARG A 521 16.51 -7.58 -7.61
N HIS A 522 15.72 -8.59 -7.26
CA HIS A 522 15.31 -9.67 -8.16
C HIS A 522 13.83 -9.59 -8.57
N LEU A 523 13.12 -8.50 -8.25
CA LEU A 523 11.77 -8.31 -8.77
C LEU A 523 11.80 -8.28 -10.31
N PRO A 524 10.83 -8.94 -10.98
CA PRO A 524 10.72 -8.82 -12.42
C PRO A 524 10.50 -7.36 -12.80
N THR A 525 11.10 -6.93 -13.89
CA THR A 525 10.94 -5.57 -14.43
C THR A 525 9.95 -5.61 -15.60
N PRO A 526 9.14 -4.55 -15.81
CA PRO A 526 8.28 -4.48 -16.98
C PRO A 526 9.13 -4.60 -18.24
N ASN A 527 8.68 -5.42 -19.19
CA ASN A 527 9.32 -5.54 -20.49
C ASN A 527 8.40 -4.95 -21.56
N PRO A 528 8.58 -3.66 -21.94
CA PRO A 528 7.79 -3.04 -22.99
C PRO A 528 7.94 -3.74 -24.35
N MET A 529 9.00 -4.52 -24.55
CA MET A 529 9.29 -5.24 -25.79
C MET A 529 8.75 -6.68 -25.79
N TYR A 530 8.04 -7.09 -24.74
CA TYR A 530 7.45 -8.43 -24.67
C TYR A 530 6.34 -8.60 -25.72
N SER A 531 6.30 -9.76 -26.36
CA SER A 531 5.25 -10.17 -27.30
C SER A 531 5.06 -11.69 -27.18
N ASP A 532 3.81 -12.15 -27.20
CA ASP A 532 3.52 -13.59 -27.21
C ASP A 532 3.77 -14.23 -28.60
N THR A 533 3.87 -13.40 -29.65
CA THR A 533 4.22 -13.89 -31.00
C THR A 533 5.71 -14.24 -31.05
N PRO A 534 6.09 -15.48 -31.38
CA PRO A 534 7.49 -15.79 -31.65
C PRO A 534 7.95 -14.88 -32.80
N THR A 535 9.07 -14.20 -32.62
CA THR A 535 9.71 -13.45 -33.70
C THR A 535 10.06 -14.45 -34.80
N ASP A 536 9.34 -14.40 -35.92
CA ASP A 536 9.60 -15.19 -37.12
C ASP A 536 11.07 -14.99 -37.55
N GLY A 537 11.96 -15.90 -37.16
CA GLY A 537 13.39 -15.81 -37.46
C GLY A 537 14.33 -16.61 -36.54
N GLU A 538 13.98 -16.88 -35.29
CA GLU A 538 14.85 -17.66 -34.39
C GLU A 538 14.59 -19.17 -34.54
N THR A 539 15.20 -19.71 -35.60
CA THR A 539 15.22 -21.13 -35.92
C THR A 539 16.15 -21.86 -34.93
N LEU A 540 15.58 -22.78 -34.15
CA LEU A 540 16.22 -23.96 -33.53
C LEU A 540 17.72 -23.84 -33.16
N GLY A 541 17.99 -23.27 -31.98
CA GLY A 541 19.27 -23.41 -31.27
C GLY A 541 19.07 -24.01 -29.88
N PHE A 542 18.96 -25.34 -29.77
CA PHE A 542 19.19 -26.02 -28.50
C PHE A 542 20.69 -25.88 -28.16
N GLY A 543 21.05 -24.92 -27.32
CA GLY A 543 22.44 -24.72 -26.93
C GLY A 543 22.69 -23.50 -26.04
N LEU A 544 22.65 -23.70 -24.73
CA LEU A 544 23.55 -23.07 -23.76
C LEU A 544 23.76 -21.53 -23.81
N GLU A 545 22.71 -20.71 -23.88
CA GLU A 545 22.83 -19.30 -23.48
C GLU A 545 22.72 -19.16 -21.96
N LEU A 546 23.84 -19.35 -21.28
CA LEU A 546 24.04 -18.90 -19.91
C LEU A 546 23.94 -17.36 -19.87
N GLY A 547 22.80 -16.82 -19.46
CA GLY A 547 22.68 -15.65 -18.56
C GLY A 547 23.41 -14.34 -18.89
N LEU A 548 23.82 -14.05 -20.13
CA LEU A 548 24.64 -12.86 -20.43
C LEU A 548 24.05 -11.88 -21.45
N SER A 549 23.01 -12.26 -22.20
CA SER A 549 22.45 -11.41 -23.28
C SER A 549 21.42 -10.36 -22.83
N SER A 550 21.08 -10.28 -21.53
CA SER A 550 20.18 -9.25 -20.95
C SER A 550 20.91 -8.12 -20.21
N ALA A 551 22.20 -8.28 -19.90
CA ALA A 551 22.93 -7.33 -19.06
C ALA A 551 23.25 -5.97 -19.73
N PHE A 552 23.18 -5.89 -21.08
CA PHE A 552 23.64 -4.73 -21.86
C PHE A 552 22.63 -4.12 -22.82
N SER A 553 21.37 -4.58 -22.85
CA SER A 553 20.32 -3.74 -23.45
C SER A 553 20.16 -2.52 -22.56
N ARG A 554 20.72 -1.39 -23.01
CA ARG A 554 20.75 -0.07 -22.35
C ARG A 554 19.61 0.05 -21.36
N ARG A 555 19.94 -0.12 -20.07
CA ARG A 555 19.04 -0.02 -18.92
C ARG A 555 18.24 1.26 -19.08
N SER A 556 16.99 1.16 -19.55
CA SER A 556 16.13 2.33 -19.65
C SER A 556 15.82 2.76 -18.22
N ILE A 557 16.53 3.78 -17.75
CA ILE A 557 16.38 4.41 -16.43
C ILE A 557 14.95 4.94 -16.19
N SER A 558 14.08 4.87 -17.21
CA SER A 558 12.79 5.54 -17.27
C SER A 558 11.55 4.64 -17.10
N SER A 559 11.68 3.32 -16.97
CA SER A 559 10.52 2.45 -16.65
C SER A 559 10.47 2.19 -15.13
N PRO A 560 9.29 2.22 -14.48
CA PRO A 560 9.14 1.74 -13.10
C PRO A 560 9.66 0.30 -13.00
N ARG A 561 10.34 -0.05 -11.90
CA ARG A 561 11.00 -1.35 -11.71
C ARG A 561 10.61 -2.04 -10.40
N SER A 562 9.66 -1.54 -9.63
CA SER A 562 9.30 -2.20 -8.38
C SER A 562 7.82 -2.06 -8.00
N LEU A 563 7.53 -2.42 -6.75
CA LEU A 563 6.24 -2.27 -6.09
C LEU A 563 6.20 -0.88 -5.44
N PRO A 564 5.76 0.20 -6.12
CA PRO A 564 5.90 1.56 -5.59
C PRO A 564 5.19 1.71 -4.23
N TYR A 565 4.07 1.03 -4.03
CA TYR A 565 3.34 1.03 -2.76
C TYR A 565 4.02 0.22 -1.64
N MET A 566 5.04 -0.58 -1.93
CA MET A 566 5.90 -1.26 -0.95
C MET A 566 7.23 -0.52 -0.72
N ALA A 567 7.44 0.65 -1.32
CA ALA A 567 8.67 1.43 -1.15
C ALA A 567 8.97 1.73 0.34
N TRP A 568 7.94 1.85 1.18
CA TRP A 568 8.12 2.02 2.63
C TRP A 568 8.79 0.82 3.29
N CYS A 569 8.49 -0.42 2.88
CA CYS A 569 9.18 -1.61 3.36
C CYS A 569 10.67 -1.61 2.96
N GLY A 570 10.96 -1.19 1.72
CA GLY A 570 12.33 -1.01 1.24
C GLY A 570 13.08 0.06 2.03
N MET A 571 12.42 1.18 2.31
CA MET A 571 12.94 2.28 3.11
C MET A 571 13.27 1.86 4.56
N GLN A 572 12.38 1.11 5.23
CA GLN A 572 12.68 0.56 6.57
C GLN A 572 13.94 -0.33 6.57
N SER A 573 14.08 -1.15 5.52
CA SER A 573 15.25 -2.01 5.34
C SER A 573 16.52 -1.22 5.09
N PHE A 574 16.45 -0.19 4.24
CA PHE A 574 17.56 0.70 3.94
C PHE A 574 18.12 1.32 5.23
N TYR A 575 17.25 1.83 6.10
CA TYR A 575 17.71 2.44 7.35
C TYR A 575 18.39 1.47 8.29
N VAL A 576 17.90 0.24 8.41
CA VAL A 576 18.56 -0.79 9.20
C VAL A 576 19.96 -1.10 8.64
N LEU A 577 20.08 -1.28 7.33
CA LEU A 577 21.38 -1.53 6.70
C LEU A 577 22.34 -0.35 6.90
N ALA A 578 21.88 0.89 6.71
CA ALA A 578 22.69 2.09 6.90
C ALA A 578 23.15 2.27 8.36
N MET A 579 22.27 2.03 9.33
CA MET A 579 22.61 2.08 10.76
C MET A 579 23.71 1.08 11.11
N VAL A 580 23.60 -0.14 10.60
CA VAL A 580 24.58 -1.21 10.88
C VAL A 580 25.88 -0.96 10.14
N LEU A 581 25.82 -0.52 8.88
CA LEU A 581 27.00 -0.18 8.09
C LEU A 581 27.84 0.89 8.78
N TRP A 582 27.19 1.94 9.28
CA TRP A 582 27.87 2.98 10.05
C TRP A 582 28.57 2.42 11.31
N ARG A 583 27.91 1.50 12.04
CA ARG A 583 28.52 0.83 13.21
C ARG A 583 29.74 -0.01 12.84
N VAL A 584 29.67 -0.76 11.75
CA VAL A 584 30.79 -1.60 11.26
C VAL A 584 31.98 -0.72 10.85
N ARG A 585 31.74 0.36 10.11
CA ARG A 585 32.78 1.31 9.70
C ARG A 585 33.44 2.02 10.89
N ALA A 586 32.64 2.42 11.87
CA ALA A 586 33.16 3.04 13.09
C ALA A 586 34.06 2.06 13.87
N ALA A 587 33.67 0.79 13.98
CA ALA A 587 34.47 -0.25 14.63
C ALA A 587 35.78 -0.56 13.89
N LEU A 588 35.73 -0.65 12.56
CA LEU A 588 36.90 -0.81 11.69
C LEU A 588 37.88 0.37 11.84
N SER A 589 37.36 1.60 11.79
CA SER A 589 38.16 2.83 11.89
C SER A 589 38.80 3.00 13.27
N ALA A 590 38.10 2.59 14.33
CA ALA A 590 38.62 2.60 15.70
C ALA A 590 39.60 1.44 15.99
N GLY A 591 39.75 0.49 15.06
CA GLY A 591 40.52 -0.74 15.29
C GLY A 591 39.94 -1.63 16.41
N ASN A 592 38.68 -1.44 16.77
CA ASN A 592 38.03 -2.13 17.88
C ASN A 592 36.77 -2.88 17.41
N LEU A 593 36.98 -4.08 16.91
CA LEU A 593 35.92 -4.96 16.41
C LEU A 593 35.12 -5.66 17.52
N SER A 594 35.49 -5.49 18.79
CA SER A 594 34.74 -6.10 19.90
C SER A 594 33.27 -5.68 19.92
N SER A 595 32.97 -4.45 19.49
CA SER A 595 31.63 -3.88 19.43
C SER A 595 30.73 -4.43 18.31
N VAL A 596 31.30 -5.22 17.40
CA VAL A 596 30.62 -5.80 16.22
C VAL A 596 30.83 -7.31 16.09
N TYR A 597 31.51 -7.97 17.02
CA TYR A 597 31.73 -9.43 16.95
C TYR A 597 30.42 -10.23 16.86
N ASP A 598 29.37 -9.77 17.52
CA ASP A 598 28.06 -10.43 17.50
C ASP A 598 27.37 -10.38 16.12
N LEU A 599 27.84 -9.50 15.23
CA LEU A 599 27.39 -9.37 13.85
C LEU A 599 28.12 -10.29 12.88
N LEU A 600 29.31 -10.77 13.26
CA LEU A 600 30.16 -11.60 12.43
C LEU A 600 29.79 -13.08 12.61
N ASP A 601 29.86 -13.87 11.53
CA ASP A 601 29.57 -15.30 11.61
C ASP A 601 30.82 -16.06 12.09
N ARG A 602 30.83 -16.41 13.39
CA ARG A 602 31.93 -17.15 14.06
C ARG A 602 33.30 -16.45 13.94
N PRO A 603 33.44 -15.21 14.44
CA PRO A 603 34.68 -14.47 14.31
C PRO A 603 35.83 -15.19 15.03
N SER A 604 36.95 -15.36 14.34
CA SER A 604 38.23 -15.63 14.98
C SER A 604 39.04 -14.34 15.02
N GLU A 605 39.91 -14.14 16.00
CA GLU A 605 40.79 -12.95 16.06
C GLU A 605 41.61 -12.75 14.77
N ARG A 606 41.84 -13.84 14.02
CA ARG A 606 42.58 -13.83 12.74
C ARG A 606 41.73 -13.42 11.54
N THR A 607 40.41 -13.66 11.59
CA THR A 607 39.48 -13.38 10.47
C THR A 607 38.59 -12.19 10.72
N ALA A 608 38.54 -11.66 11.94
CA ALA A 608 37.67 -10.57 12.37
C ALA A 608 37.61 -9.38 11.40
N ILE A 609 38.76 -8.92 10.91
CA ILE A 609 38.84 -7.81 9.95
C ILE A 609 38.23 -8.21 8.61
N GLN A 610 38.58 -9.38 8.08
CA GLN A 610 38.05 -9.89 6.81
C GLN A 610 36.55 -10.15 6.88
N ASP A 611 36.07 -10.68 8.00
CA ASP A 611 34.65 -10.92 8.24
C ASP A 611 33.87 -9.60 8.34
N ALA A 612 34.46 -8.57 8.95
CA ALA A 612 33.89 -7.23 9.03
C ALA A 612 33.87 -6.52 7.66
N GLU A 613 34.95 -6.61 6.87
CA GLU A 613 35.00 -6.09 5.49
C GLU A 613 33.94 -6.76 4.60
N ARG A 614 33.79 -8.09 4.70
CA ARG A 614 32.75 -8.84 3.99
C ARG A 614 31.34 -8.39 4.39
N LEU A 615 31.10 -8.17 5.68
CA LEU A 615 29.82 -7.65 6.16
C LEU A 615 29.59 -6.22 5.63
N GLU A 616 30.61 -5.37 5.61
CA GLU A 616 30.53 -4.02 5.05
C GLU A 616 30.08 -4.07 3.58
N GLU A 617 30.72 -4.90 2.76
CA GLU A 617 30.37 -5.09 1.35
C GLU A 617 28.93 -5.59 1.18
N GLU A 618 28.50 -6.58 1.97
CA GLU A 618 27.15 -7.11 1.88
C GLU A 618 26.09 -6.05 2.23
N LEU A 619 26.33 -5.26 3.29
CA LEU A 619 25.45 -4.17 3.69
C LEU A 619 25.39 -3.09 2.60
N HIS A 620 26.54 -2.69 2.05
CA HIS A 620 26.62 -1.73 0.96
C HIS A 620 25.83 -2.21 -0.27
N MET A 621 26.03 -3.46 -0.68
CA MET A 621 25.31 -4.03 -1.83
C MET A 621 23.80 -4.09 -1.60
N GLY A 622 23.36 -4.35 -0.37
CA GLY A 622 21.95 -4.29 0.01
C GLY A 622 21.37 -2.87 -0.08
N ILE A 623 22.11 -1.87 0.41
CA ILE A 623 21.76 -0.44 0.33
C ILE A 623 21.62 0.00 -1.13
N GLU A 624 22.61 -0.30 -1.97
CA GLU A 624 22.60 0.06 -3.39
C GLU A 624 21.47 -0.62 -4.16
N ALA A 625 21.18 -1.90 -3.84
CA ALA A 625 20.04 -2.60 -4.45
C ALA A 625 18.69 -1.93 -4.14
N LEU A 626 18.47 -1.54 -2.87
CA LEU A 626 17.25 -0.83 -2.46
C LEU A 626 17.17 0.56 -3.13
N ARG A 627 18.28 1.30 -3.11
CA ARG A 627 18.40 2.63 -3.72
C ARG A 627 18.09 2.59 -5.22
N ALA A 628 18.72 1.67 -5.96
CA ALA A 628 18.52 1.52 -7.40
C ALA A 628 17.06 1.13 -7.72
N SER A 629 16.47 0.23 -6.93
CA SER A 629 15.08 -0.19 -7.12
C SER A 629 14.09 0.95 -6.85
N MET A 630 14.27 1.71 -5.77
CA MET A 630 13.37 2.81 -5.42
C MET A 630 13.52 4.00 -6.39
N LYS A 631 14.74 4.31 -6.85
CA LYS A 631 14.99 5.33 -7.87
C LYS A 631 14.26 5.06 -9.18
N ALA A 632 14.18 3.79 -9.58
CA ALA A 632 13.47 3.41 -10.80
C ALA A 632 11.97 3.72 -10.74
N ASP A 633 11.38 3.75 -9.55
CA ASP A 633 9.99 4.16 -9.32
C ASP A 633 9.84 5.66 -9.04
N GLY A 634 10.91 6.44 -9.21
CA GLY A 634 10.93 7.89 -9.06
C GLY A 634 10.04 8.65 -10.05
N VAL A 635 9.42 7.94 -11.00
CA VAL A 635 8.34 8.47 -11.85
C VAL A 635 7.10 8.86 -11.04
N TYR A 636 6.91 8.25 -9.86
CA TYR A 636 5.85 8.58 -8.91
C TYR A 636 6.36 9.57 -7.86
N GLU A 637 5.72 10.72 -7.73
CA GLU A 637 6.24 11.80 -6.88
C GLU A 637 6.24 11.50 -5.39
N GLY A 638 5.25 10.78 -4.89
CA GLY A 638 5.22 10.33 -3.50
C GLY A 638 6.43 9.46 -3.19
N ILE A 639 6.80 8.58 -4.12
CA ILE A 639 8.00 7.72 -4.01
C ILE A 639 9.28 8.55 -4.18
N TRP A 640 9.31 9.50 -5.11
CA TRP A 640 10.46 10.38 -5.30
C TRP A 640 10.82 11.17 -4.04
N ARG A 641 9.83 11.60 -3.24
CA ARG A 641 10.11 12.24 -1.94
C ARG A 641 10.86 11.29 -0.99
N MET A 642 10.46 10.03 -0.92
CA MET A 642 11.14 9.00 -0.11
C MET A 642 12.55 8.74 -0.63
N VAL A 643 12.73 8.70 -1.96
CA VAL A 643 14.06 8.55 -2.59
C VAL A 643 14.97 9.71 -2.20
N ARG A 644 14.51 10.97 -2.21
CA ARG A 644 15.36 12.11 -1.81
C ARG A 644 15.81 12.03 -0.35
N GLU A 645 14.95 11.56 0.55
CA GLU A 645 15.32 11.33 1.94
C GLU A 645 16.38 10.23 2.06
N LEU A 646 16.16 9.12 1.33
CA LEU A 646 17.10 8.01 1.25
C LEU A 646 18.47 8.45 0.71
N GLU A 647 18.52 9.29 -0.33
CA GLU A 647 19.77 9.87 -0.86
C GLU A 647 20.50 10.69 0.19
N SER A 648 19.79 11.55 0.93
CA SER A 648 20.40 12.35 2.00
C SER A 648 21.04 11.47 3.07
N VAL A 649 20.41 10.34 3.43
CA VAL A 649 20.97 9.40 4.42
C VAL A 649 22.10 8.58 3.82
N TYR A 650 22.00 8.18 2.56
CA TYR A 650 23.06 7.50 1.83
C TYR A 650 24.35 8.34 1.81
N ASP A 651 24.24 9.60 1.40
CA ASP A 651 25.36 10.53 1.32
C ASP A 651 26.01 10.74 2.69
N ALA A 652 25.21 10.88 3.75
CA ALA A 652 25.70 10.96 5.12
C ALA A 652 26.38 9.68 5.62
N THR A 653 25.93 8.51 5.15
CA THR A 653 26.49 7.20 5.53
C THR A 653 27.76 6.87 4.76
N MET A 654 27.94 7.43 3.56
CA MET A 654 29.11 7.18 2.70
C MET A 654 30.23 8.19 2.85
N MET A 655 29.92 9.42 3.28
CA MET A 655 30.93 10.46 3.53
C MET A 655 31.48 10.47 4.97
N GLY A 656 30.88 9.69 5.87
CA GLY A 656 31.35 9.46 7.25
C GLY A 656 31.89 8.06 7.41
#